data_AF-A0A8H6NB29-F1
#
_entry.id   AF-A0A8H6NB29-F1
#
_cell.length_a   1.000
_cell.length_b   1.000
_cell.length_c   1.000
_cell.angle_alpha   90.00
_cell.angle_beta   90.00
_cell.angle_gamma   90.00
#
_symmetry.space_group_name_H-M   'P 1'
#
loop_
_entity.id
_entity.type
_entity.pdbx_description
1 polymer ?
#
loop_
_entity_poly.entity_id
_entity_poly.type
_entity_poly.pdbx_seq_one_letter_code
_entity_poly.pdbx_strand_id
1 'polypeptide(L)'
;MSTATTKYHIHTGHWTEWSRGPVLGSMITLRADDGNLLVAFIAFFVTLVGTQVWRIACFALHNTFSHPTTPSDALYHQRQALLRNIADPAGGLVRLSNLLWSWRKDGKRPFRRVLPLLFITVALAAGFALASGYSAKVALGNEVLLNGKNCGVQLQDLVSNTTMNQLYLVPAWARELRIASNYAQQCYSGSTSTGALGCDTFVREQIPFSVQTNASCPFTADICRSNDSNIILDTGFIDSHRDLGVNAPPSQRFHFRRRYHCAPLVTQGRTTFINTSDARNYTRYHYGKNILARDNYTFQALSNPIADARVLSGTGRAQDYSLSTRQANRFNRSLSPSSTFIPSAEVWKEDTDVFLFFLSSDGVQFDSKTRDLWFSATTVAGNLSRPGEEPFPFWIMDNPGSPLACVAQDEWCNPSTKDCTVLMPYRDAVTEAAGLFAGQNGGADRHQWFFYSTLNVAFQASTAINYLGALSLTARFSLVGGIQGSLPDNQWQLEVRFWFATMLANLQKAVVNTATGPTDPHLNAWQLAPSKNPEYDMCNNQKIKSGDHMTFSLFGIVTLFVLGAVIIVVSLNIESLARFVQNRCKTTSYSLLEWVFRSVNDVLQLQRLAHEELGIGEWKDGTKLIPTTAENTLLAVLDASDPQHPRLRADPAPSMADLRKSGTSFSSSTGWSATRVRDRELDRDSSSSTLNKHPLYDVLPLSPTLPPIVPSWQRPGEGLAEDCISQSSVETQSLLRARQESLRPRKPDH
;
A
#
# COMPACT_ATOMS: atom_id res chain seq x y z
N MET A 1 0.65 19.59 -2.90
CA MET A 1 0.02 18.28 -2.64
C MET A 1 -0.41 18.28 -1.18
N SER A 2 -1.66 17.98 -0.87
CA SER A 2 -2.08 17.74 0.51
C SER A 2 -1.61 16.36 0.96
N THR A 3 -0.89 16.29 2.08
CA THR A 3 -0.60 15.03 2.76
C THR A 3 -1.92 14.42 3.23
N ALA A 4 -2.32 13.31 2.63
CA ALA A 4 -3.55 12.61 2.96
C ALA A 4 -3.31 11.75 4.21
N THR A 5 -3.31 12.40 5.38
CA THR A 5 -2.93 11.82 6.68
C THR A 5 -3.54 10.43 6.87
N THR A 6 -2.68 9.40 6.90
CA THR A 6 -3.13 8.01 6.93
C THR A 6 -4.13 7.73 8.06
N LYS A 7 -5.39 7.43 7.68
CA LYS A 7 -6.51 7.18 8.61
C LYS A 7 -6.31 5.92 9.47
N TYR A 8 -5.41 5.03 9.06
CA TYR A 8 -5.17 3.74 9.71
C TYR A 8 -3.80 3.72 10.39
N HIS A 9 -3.74 3.15 11.59
CA HIS A 9 -2.45 2.92 12.27
C HIS A 9 -1.69 1.79 11.58
N ILE A 10 -0.53 2.13 11.02
CA ILE A 10 0.35 1.22 10.28
C ILE A 10 1.43 0.65 11.23
N HIS A 11 1.83 -0.59 11.01
CA HIS A 11 2.88 -1.27 11.75
C HIS A 11 4.26 -0.96 11.13
N THR A 12 5.02 -0.05 11.76
CA THR A 12 6.42 0.22 11.44
C THR A 12 7.34 -0.80 12.12
N GLY A 13 8.21 -1.46 11.36
CA GLY A 13 9.11 -2.52 11.85
C GLY A 13 9.15 -3.75 10.92
N HIS A 14 9.72 -4.85 11.42
CA HIS A 14 9.86 -6.11 10.68
C HIS A 14 8.52 -6.85 10.55
N TRP A 15 8.25 -7.42 9.38
CA TRP A 15 7.16 -8.37 9.14
C TRP A 15 7.48 -9.31 7.96
N THR A 16 6.61 -10.28 7.68
CA THR A 16 6.83 -11.30 6.63
C THR A 16 5.75 -11.25 5.56
N GLU A 17 6.13 -10.89 4.34
CA GLU A 17 5.29 -10.90 3.14
C GLU A 17 5.18 -12.34 2.57
N TRP A 18 4.09 -13.02 2.93
CA TRP A 18 3.95 -14.46 2.65
C TRP A 18 3.77 -14.82 1.16
N SER A 19 3.57 -13.87 0.24
CA SER A 19 3.67 -14.14 -1.20
C SER A 19 5.08 -14.49 -1.67
N ARG A 20 6.12 -14.13 -0.89
CA ARG A 20 7.55 -14.40 -1.20
C ARG A 20 8.18 -15.46 -0.29
N GLY A 21 7.38 -16.12 0.55
CA GLY A 21 7.85 -17.10 1.54
C GLY A 21 8.62 -16.47 2.71
N PRO A 22 9.05 -17.28 3.71
CA PRO A 22 9.54 -16.75 4.99
C PRO A 22 10.86 -15.98 4.90
N VAL A 23 11.75 -16.30 3.95
CA VAL A 23 13.10 -15.69 3.84
C VAL A 23 13.08 -14.46 2.94
N LEU A 24 12.71 -14.61 1.66
CA LEU A 24 12.65 -13.50 0.69
C LEU A 24 11.46 -12.56 0.96
N GLY A 25 10.49 -13.01 1.76
CA GLY A 25 9.40 -12.19 2.30
C GLY A 25 9.74 -11.43 3.58
N SER A 26 10.94 -11.54 4.15
CA SER A 26 11.30 -10.71 5.32
C SER A 26 11.41 -9.23 4.89
N MET A 27 10.48 -8.42 5.40
CA MET A 27 10.31 -7.00 5.09
C MET A 27 10.55 -6.12 6.31
N ILE A 28 10.86 -4.86 6.08
CA ILE A 28 10.77 -3.79 7.07
C ILE A 28 9.99 -2.61 6.49
N THR A 29 8.96 -2.15 7.22
CA THR A 29 8.20 -0.93 6.87
C THR A 29 8.65 0.23 7.73
N LEU A 30 8.95 1.35 7.08
CA LEU A 30 9.33 2.63 7.68
C LEU A 30 8.37 3.73 7.20
N ARG A 31 8.40 4.90 7.85
CA ARG A 31 7.77 6.12 7.32
C ARG A 31 8.52 6.60 6.07
N ALA A 32 7.88 7.40 5.23
CA ALA A 32 8.52 7.94 4.02
C ALA A 32 9.82 8.70 4.33
N ASP A 33 9.87 9.51 5.39
CA ASP A 33 11.06 10.29 5.76
C ASP A 33 12.24 9.40 6.14
N ASP A 34 12.03 8.45 7.06
CA ASP A 34 13.03 7.47 7.49
C ASP A 34 13.47 6.55 6.32
N GLY A 35 12.52 6.18 5.46
CA GLY A 35 12.75 5.38 4.27
C GLY A 35 13.61 6.10 3.23
N ASN A 36 13.36 7.39 2.99
CA ASN A 36 14.18 8.21 2.10
C ASN A 36 15.62 8.38 2.63
N LEU A 37 15.80 8.53 3.94
CA LEU A 37 17.11 8.55 4.58
C LEU A 37 17.85 7.22 4.42
N LEU A 38 17.15 6.08 4.56
CA LEU A 38 17.70 4.75 4.30
C LEU A 38 18.11 4.57 2.83
N VAL A 39 17.29 5.02 1.86
CA VAL A 39 17.64 4.99 0.43
C VAL A 39 18.91 5.79 0.16
N ALA A 40 19.01 7.02 0.69
CA ALA A 40 20.20 7.86 0.55
C ALA A 40 21.46 7.20 1.13
N PHE A 41 21.33 6.54 2.30
CA PHE A 41 22.43 5.81 2.93
C PHE A 41 22.87 4.57 2.10
N ILE A 42 21.92 3.83 1.51
CA ILE A 42 22.23 2.70 0.61
C ILE A 42 22.93 3.20 -0.66
N ALA A 43 22.47 4.30 -1.26
CA ALA A 43 23.11 4.91 -2.44
C ALA A 43 24.57 5.32 -2.14
N PHE A 44 24.81 5.97 -1.00
CA PHE A 44 26.15 6.31 -0.53
C PHE A 44 27.02 5.06 -0.31
N PHE A 45 26.49 4.03 0.35
CA PHE A 45 27.22 2.78 0.60
C PHE A 45 27.56 2.02 -0.69
N VAL A 46 26.64 1.92 -1.65
CA VAL A 46 26.91 1.34 -2.98
C VAL A 46 28.00 2.11 -3.72
N THR A 47 28.00 3.44 -3.61
CA THR A 47 29.04 4.31 -4.19
C THR A 47 30.41 4.05 -3.54
N LEU A 48 30.46 3.93 -2.21
CA LEU A 48 31.68 3.55 -1.48
C LEU A 48 32.19 2.17 -1.90
N VAL A 49 31.33 1.15 -1.97
CA VAL A 49 31.68 -0.20 -2.44
C VAL A 49 32.23 -0.14 -3.86
N GLY A 50 31.68 0.69 -4.75
CA GLY A 50 32.19 0.91 -6.10
C GLY A 50 33.65 1.37 -6.14
N THR A 51 34.07 2.28 -5.25
CA THR A 51 35.48 2.70 -5.14
C THR A 51 36.41 1.56 -4.69
N GLN A 52 35.90 0.61 -3.90
CA GLN A 52 36.67 -0.55 -3.44
C GLN A 52 36.77 -1.65 -4.52
N VAL A 53 35.68 -1.90 -5.27
CA VAL A 53 35.73 -2.77 -6.46
C VAL A 53 36.68 -2.20 -7.52
N TRP A 54 36.72 -0.87 -7.71
CA TRP A 54 37.69 -0.22 -8.57
C TRP A 54 39.14 -0.51 -8.14
N ARG A 55 39.48 -0.40 -6.86
CA ARG A 55 40.82 -0.73 -6.34
C ARG A 55 41.19 -2.20 -6.58
N ILE A 56 40.26 -3.12 -6.34
CA ILE A 56 40.45 -4.56 -6.62
C ILE A 56 40.64 -4.81 -8.13
N ALA A 57 39.88 -4.14 -8.99
CA ALA A 57 40.05 -4.21 -10.44
C ALA A 57 41.43 -3.67 -10.87
N CYS A 58 41.86 -2.53 -10.34
CA CYS A 58 43.19 -1.97 -10.58
C CYS A 58 44.32 -2.92 -10.18
N PHE A 59 44.21 -3.61 -9.04
CA PHE A 59 45.18 -4.66 -8.64
C PHE A 59 45.23 -5.82 -9.64
N ALA A 60 44.07 -6.37 -10.01
CA ALA A 60 44.00 -7.47 -10.98
C ALA A 60 44.55 -7.06 -12.36
N LEU A 61 44.21 -5.86 -12.83
CA LEU A 61 44.68 -5.30 -14.09
C LEU A 61 46.19 -5.05 -14.05
N HIS A 62 46.72 -4.45 -12.98
CA HIS A 62 48.17 -4.26 -12.79
C HIS A 62 48.90 -5.61 -12.88
N ASN A 63 48.50 -6.60 -12.07
CA ASN A 63 49.10 -7.94 -12.06
C ASN A 63 49.06 -8.66 -13.43
N THR A 64 47.93 -8.60 -14.14
CA THR A 64 47.76 -9.27 -15.45
C THR A 64 48.54 -8.56 -16.56
N PHE A 65 48.82 -7.27 -16.40
CA PHE A 65 49.61 -6.48 -17.34
C PHE A 65 51.10 -6.34 -16.99
N SER A 66 51.52 -6.82 -15.80
CA SER A 66 52.92 -6.82 -15.37
C SER A 66 53.72 -7.96 -16.00
N HIS A 67 54.85 -7.64 -16.63
CA HIS A 67 55.74 -8.63 -17.23
C HIS A 67 57.19 -8.47 -16.74
N PRO A 68 57.84 -9.55 -16.27
CA PRO A 68 58.94 -9.42 -15.30
C PRO A 68 60.36 -9.33 -15.88
N THR A 69 60.55 -9.63 -17.16
CA THR A 69 61.87 -9.93 -17.75
C THR A 69 62.19 -9.14 -19.02
N THR A 70 61.31 -8.24 -19.46
CA THR A 70 61.47 -7.50 -20.72
C THR A 70 61.53 -5.98 -20.48
N PRO A 71 62.63 -5.30 -20.86
CA PRO A 71 62.70 -3.84 -20.88
C PRO A 71 61.52 -3.27 -21.66
N SER A 72 60.73 -2.42 -21.00
CA SER A 72 59.41 -2.00 -21.49
C SER A 72 59.36 -0.51 -21.78
N ASP A 73 58.60 -0.13 -22.81
CA ASP A 73 58.51 1.26 -23.27
C ASP A 73 57.69 2.14 -22.31
N ALA A 74 57.98 3.44 -22.23
CA ALA A 74 57.50 4.34 -21.15
C ALA A 74 55.97 4.31 -20.89
N LEU A 75 55.17 4.06 -21.94
CA LEU A 75 53.72 3.83 -21.85
C LEU A 75 53.34 2.66 -20.92
N TYR A 76 54.16 1.61 -20.81
CA TYR A 76 54.00 0.51 -19.84
C TYR A 76 54.11 1.04 -18.41
N HIS A 77 55.21 1.73 -18.09
CA HIS A 77 55.50 2.19 -16.72
C HIS A 77 54.51 3.25 -16.26
N GLN A 78 54.16 4.22 -17.13
CA GLN A 78 53.13 5.22 -16.84
C GLN A 78 51.75 4.58 -16.61
N ARG A 79 51.40 3.52 -17.35
CA ARG A 79 50.16 2.76 -17.15
C ARG A 79 50.14 2.02 -15.80
N GLN A 80 51.23 1.37 -15.40
CA GLN A 80 51.31 0.69 -14.10
C GLN A 80 51.30 1.67 -12.93
N ALA A 81 52.03 2.79 -13.03
CA ALA A 81 51.98 3.87 -12.06
C ALA A 81 50.57 4.47 -11.93
N LEU A 82 49.84 4.67 -13.03
CA LEU A 82 48.43 5.09 -12.96
C LEU A 82 47.55 4.04 -12.27
N LEU A 83 47.65 2.76 -12.65
CA LEU A 83 46.87 1.68 -12.02
C LEU A 83 47.13 1.51 -10.51
N ARG A 84 48.32 1.89 -10.00
CA ARG A 84 48.61 1.88 -8.55
C ARG A 84 48.00 3.07 -7.79
N ASN A 85 47.92 4.25 -8.43
CA ASN A 85 47.67 5.52 -7.74
C ASN A 85 46.30 6.16 -8.02
N ILE A 86 45.51 5.63 -8.97
CA ILE A 86 44.13 6.12 -9.20
C ILE A 86 43.19 5.58 -8.12
N ALA A 87 42.72 6.47 -7.24
CA ALA A 87 41.82 6.11 -6.13
C ALA A 87 40.39 5.73 -6.56
N ASP A 88 39.89 6.29 -7.67
CA ASP A 88 38.49 6.20 -8.12
C ASP A 88 38.32 6.11 -9.66
N PRO A 89 37.19 5.59 -10.18
CA PRO A 89 36.97 5.46 -11.62
C PRO A 89 36.94 6.78 -12.40
N ALA A 90 36.46 7.89 -11.83
CA ALA A 90 36.31 9.15 -12.56
C ALA A 90 37.66 9.84 -12.77
N GLY A 91 38.49 9.90 -11.72
CA GLY A 91 39.90 10.27 -11.82
C GLY A 91 40.65 9.37 -12.80
N GLY A 92 40.34 8.07 -12.82
CA GLY A 92 40.91 7.11 -13.76
C GLY A 92 40.57 7.38 -15.22
N LEU A 93 39.30 7.70 -15.51
CA LEU A 93 38.82 8.01 -16.85
C LEU A 93 39.57 9.21 -17.44
N VAL A 94 39.74 10.28 -16.65
CA VAL A 94 40.51 11.48 -17.07
C VAL A 94 42.00 11.14 -17.29
N ARG A 95 42.65 10.47 -16.33
CA ARG A 95 44.09 10.17 -16.41
C ARG A 95 44.43 9.20 -17.54
N LEU A 96 43.60 8.17 -17.79
CA LEU A 96 43.79 7.23 -18.89
C LEU A 96 43.45 7.85 -20.26
N SER A 97 42.48 8.77 -20.32
CA SER A 97 42.21 9.54 -21.55
C SER A 97 43.38 10.44 -21.92
N ASN A 98 43.97 11.13 -20.94
CA ASN A 98 45.16 11.95 -21.14
C ASN A 98 46.37 11.09 -21.55
N LEU A 99 46.58 9.92 -20.93
CA LEU A 99 47.62 8.97 -21.35
C LEU A 99 47.44 8.53 -22.82
N LEU A 100 46.22 8.16 -23.21
CA LEU A 100 45.93 7.77 -24.59
C LEU A 100 46.13 8.95 -25.56
N TRP A 101 45.75 10.16 -25.19
CA TRP A 101 45.89 11.36 -26.03
C TRP A 101 47.35 11.79 -26.22
N SER A 102 48.17 11.75 -25.18
CA SER A 102 49.60 12.05 -25.26
C SER A 102 50.33 11.04 -26.15
N TRP A 103 50.06 9.75 -25.98
CA TRP A 103 50.76 8.69 -26.74
C TRP A 103 50.10 8.34 -28.09
N ARG A 104 49.07 9.08 -28.54
CA ARG A 104 48.25 8.73 -29.72
C ARG A 104 49.02 8.67 -31.05
N LYS A 105 50.13 9.39 -31.17
CA LYS A 105 51.01 9.40 -32.36
C LYS A 105 52.25 8.54 -32.14
N ASP A 106 52.91 8.72 -31.00
CA ASP A 106 54.30 8.28 -30.79
C ASP A 106 54.41 6.94 -30.03
N GLY A 107 53.30 6.45 -29.45
CA GLY A 107 53.27 5.19 -28.73
C GLY A 107 53.26 3.96 -29.65
N LYS A 108 53.88 2.86 -29.21
CA LYS A 108 53.73 1.55 -29.88
C LYS A 108 52.36 0.94 -29.55
N ARG A 109 51.43 0.99 -30.52
CA ARG A 109 50.06 0.44 -30.46
C ARG A 109 49.24 0.95 -29.23
N PRO A 110 49.11 2.28 -29.03
CA PRO A 110 48.59 2.86 -27.79
C PRO A 110 47.12 2.49 -27.54
N PHE A 111 46.28 2.56 -28.57
CA PHE A 111 44.87 2.17 -28.51
C PHE A 111 44.69 0.74 -27.98
N ARG A 112 45.43 -0.25 -28.51
CA ARG A 112 45.31 -1.66 -28.05
C ARG A 112 45.79 -1.86 -26.60
N ARG A 113 46.61 -0.96 -26.05
CA ARG A 113 47.17 -1.03 -24.68
C ARG A 113 46.38 -0.24 -23.62
N VAL A 114 45.62 0.79 -24.02
CA VAL A 114 44.90 1.69 -23.10
C VAL A 114 43.38 1.68 -23.30
N LEU A 115 42.87 1.46 -24.52
CA LEU A 115 41.42 1.45 -24.77
C LEU A 115 40.66 0.37 -23.97
N PRO A 116 41.18 -0.86 -23.75
CA PRO A 116 40.51 -1.85 -22.90
C PRO A 116 40.39 -1.39 -21.44
N LEU A 117 41.40 -0.69 -20.91
CA LEU A 117 41.37 -0.10 -19.57
C LEU A 117 40.33 1.01 -19.47
N LEU A 118 40.27 1.90 -20.47
CA LEU A 118 39.23 2.93 -20.55
C LEU A 118 37.83 2.33 -20.60
N PHE A 119 37.62 1.27 -21.40
CA PHE A 119 36.33 0.58 -21.47
C PHE A 119 35.92 -0.02 -20.12
N ILE A 120 36.84 -0.70 -19.41
CA ILE A 120 36.57 -1.23 -18.06
C ILE A 120 36.27 -0.09 -17.07
N THR A 121 36.99 1.02 -17.15
CA THR A 121 36.76 2.20 -16.30
C THR A 121 35.37 2.80 -16.52
N VAL A 122 34.97 2.97 -17.78
CA VAL A 122 33.63 3.45 -18.16
C VAL A 122 32.55 2.46 -17.70
N ALA A 123 32.74 1.16 -17.93
CA ALA A 123 31.78 0.13 -17.54
C ALA A 123 31.58 0.04 -16.02
N LEU A 124 32.65 0.14 -15.23
CA LEU A 124 32.57 0.18 -13.77
C LEU A 124 31.94 1.48 -13.27
N ALA A 125 32.34 2.64 -13.80
CA ALA A 125 31.78 3.93 -13.42
C ALA A 125 30.27 4.01 -13.71
N ALA A 126 29.85 3.62 -14.92
CA ALA A 126 28.45 3.56 -15.31
C ALA A 126 27.68 2.51 -14.49
N GLY A 127 28.26 1.32 -14.27
CA GLY A 127 27.66 0.25 -13.49
C GLY A 127 27.36 0.66 -12.05
N PHE A 128 28.31 1.30 -11.35
CA PHE A 128 28.09 1.78 -9.98
C PHE A 128 27.23 3.04 -9.90
N ALA A 129 27.29 3.96 -10.87
CA ALA A 129 26.37 5.09 -10.94
C ALA A 129 24.91 4.62 -11.13
N LEU A 130 24.68 3.66 -12.02
CA LEU A 130 23.37 3.02 -12.21
C LEU A 130 22.94 2.26 -10.95
N ALA A 131 23.81 1.43 -10.35
CA ALA A 131 23.48 0.70 -9.12
C ALA A 131 23.14 1.64 -7.94
N SER A 132 23.84 2.78 -7.84
CA SER A 132 23.55 3.82 -6.84
C SER A 132 22.18 4.47 -7.08
N GLY A 133 21.86 4.86 -8.32
CA GLY A 133 20.54 5.38 -8.68
C GLY A 133 19.39 4.37 -8.52
N TYR A 134 19.65 3.09 -8.82
CA TYR A 134 18.69 2.00 -8.65
C TYR A 134 18.56 1.50 -7.20
N SER A 135 19.34 2.02 -6.24
CA SER A 135 19.20 1.70 -4.81
C SER A 135 17.78 1.92 -4.28
N ALA A 136 17.05 2.91 -4.82
CA ALA A 136 15.66 3.16 -4.51
C ALA A 136 14.72 1.96 -4.80
N LYS A 137 15.10 1.03 -5.70
CA LYS A 137 14.35 -0.22 -5.96
C LYS A 137 14.50 -1.29 -4.87
N VAL A 138 15.31 -1.04 -3.83
CA VAL A 138 15.30 -1.84 -2.60
C VAL A 138 14.02 -1.57 -1.78
N ALA A 139 13.40 -0.40 -1.95
CA ALA A 139 12.00 -0.20 -1.61
C ALA A 139 11.13 -0.96 -2.62
N LEU A 140 10.34 -1.91 -2.12
CA LEU A 140 9.52 -2.82 -2.93
C LEU A 140 8.13 -2.27 -3.24
N GLY A 141 7.73 -1.20 -2.56
CA GLY A 141 6.50 -0.47 -2.81
C GLY A 141 5.83 0.03 -1.52
N ASN A 142 4.56 0.39 -1.68
CA ASN A 142 3.73 1.08 -0.70
C ASN A 142 2.78 0.12 0.05
N GLU A 143 2.95 -1.20 -0.12
CA GLU A 143 2.19 -2.22 0.63
C GLU A 143 2.74 -2.32 2.05
N VAL A 144 1.85 -2.17 3.03
CA VAL A 144 2.17 -2.07 4.45
C VAL A 144 1.21 -2.89 5.31
N LEU A 145 1.69 -3.27 6.50
CA LEU A 145 0.92 -4.03 7.47
C LEU A 145 0.16 -3.09 8.43
N LEU A 146 -1.07 -3.45 8.79
CA LEU A 146 -1.85 -2.74 9.81
C LEU A 146 -1.40 -3.09 11.23
N ASN A 147 -1.63 -2.16 12.16
CA ASN A 147 -1.37 -2.34 13.58
C ASN A 147 -2.61 -2.92 14.29
N GLY A 148 -2.67 -4.24 14.43
CA GLY A 148 -3.83 -5.00 14.94
C GLY A 148 -4.19 -4.81 16.43
N LYS A 149 -3.63 -3.81 17.12
CA LYS A 149 -3.77 -3.62 18.59
C LYS A 149 -5.19 -3.42 19.10
N ASN A 150 -6.10 -2.88 18.28
CA ASN A 150 -7.51 -2.72 18.61
C ASN A 150 -8.42 -3.62 17.76
N CYS A 151 -7.89 -4.73 17.22
CA CYS A 151 -8.68 -5.62 16.37
C CYS A 151 -9.96 -6.12 17.06
N GLY A 152 -11.01 -6.32 16.29
CA GLY A 152 -12.22 -6.99 16.74
C GLY A 152 -13.34 -6.94 15.72
N VAL A 153 -14.19 -7.96 15.74
CA VAL A 153 -15.35 -8.10 14.85
C VAL A 153 -16.58 -7.47 15.51
N GLN A 154 -17.34 -6.67 14.75
CA GLN A 154 -18.57 -6.04 15.25
C GLN A 154 -19.74 -7.02 15.16
N LEU A 155 -20.28 -7.45 16.32
CA LEU A 155 -21.38 -8.40 16.41
C LEU A 155 -22.56 -7.82 17.20
N GLN A 156 -23.73 -7.73 16.55
CA GLN A 156 -24.96 -7.16 17.15
C GLN A 156 -25.42 -7.94 18.40
N ASP A 157 -25.35 -9.27 18.36
CA ASP A 157 -25.83 -10.18 19.43
C ASP A 157 -25.09 -9.98 20.78
N LEU A 158 -23.96 -9.25 20.83
CA LEU A 158 -23.27 -8.91 22.08
C LEU A 158 -24.06 -7.95 22.97
N VAL A 159 -24.95 -7.14 22.39
CA VAL A 159 -25.78 -6.18 23.13
C VAL A 159 -27.25 -6.42 22.79
N SER A 160 -27.97 -7.07 23.71
CA SER A 160 -29.41 -7.33 23.61
C SER A 160 -30.29 -6.08 23.66
N ASN A 161 -29.75 -4.93 24.06
CA ASN A 161 -30.47 -3.66 24.12
C ASN A 161 -30.72 -3.09 22.72
N THR A 162 -31.96 -3.25 22.23
CA THR A 162 -32.42 -2.78 20.92
C THR A 162 -32.31 -1.26 20.74
N THR A 163 -32.54 -0.47 21.79
CA THR A 163 -32.37 0.99 21.76
C THR A 163 -30.92 1.40 21.51
N MET A 164 -29.96 0.74 22.16
CA MET A 164 -28.53 0.97 21.91
C MET A 164 -28.12 0.57 20.49
N ASN A 165 -28.65 -0.55 19.98
CA ASN A 165 -28.43 -0.99 18.60
C ASN A 165 -28.90 0.07 17.58
N GLN A 166 -30.08 0.66 17.79
CA GLN A 166 -30.62 1.71 16.93
C GLN A 166 -29.89 3.07 17.07
N LEU A 167 -29.39 3.40 18.27
CA LEU A 167 -28.74 4.68 18.53
C LEU A 167 -27.29 4.75 18.03
N TYR A 168 -26.54 3.65 18.07
CA TYR A 168 -25.10 3.64 17.76
C TYR A 168 -24.73 2.70 16.61
N LEU A 169 -25.11 1.42 16.69
CA LEU A 169 -24.65 0.38 15.74
C LEU A 169 -25.24 0.58 14.33
N VAL A 170 -26.57 0.77 14.24
CA VAL A 170 -27.29 0.96 12.97
C VAL A 170 -26.79 2.20 12.20
N PRO A 171 -26.64 3.39 12.83
CA PRO A 171 -26.03 4.56 12.18
C PRO A 171 -24.57 4.37 11.78
N ALA A 172 -23.79 3.59 12.55
CA ALA A 172 -22.41 3.26 12.18
C ALA A 172 -22.36 2.38 10.93
N TRP A 173 -23.17 1.32 10.86
CA TRP A 173 -23.26 0.46 9.67
C TRP A 173 -23.75 1.21 8.43
N ALA A 174 -24.74 2.11 8.57
CA ALA A 174 -25.16 3.01 7.49
C ALA A 174 -24.01 3.89 6.98
N ARG A 175 -23.19 4.44 7.89
CA ARG A 175 -22.03 5.28 7.58
C ARG A 175 -20.95 4.50 6.83
N GLU A 176 -20.61 3.29 7.28
CA GLU A 176 -19.59 2.46 6.64
C GLU A 176 -20.03 1.96 5.25
N LEU A 177 -21.31 1.60 5.10
CA LEU A 177 -21.88 1.16 3.83
C LEU A 177 -22.01 2.32 2.82
N ARG A 178 -22.29 3.54 3.29
CA ARG A 178 -22.22 4.76 2.44
C ARG A 178 -20.80 5.02 1.94
N ILE A 179 -19.77 4.77 2.77
CA ILE A 179 -18.36 4.87 2.34
C ILE A 179 -18.05 3.81 1.28
N ALA A 180 -18.51 2.56 1.45
CA ALA A 180 -18.35 1.50 0.46
C ALA A 180 -19.08 1.82 -0.87
N SER A 181 -20.29 2.37 -0.80
CA SER A 181 -21.07 2.82 -1.96
C SER A 181 -20.36 3.93 -2.75
N ASN A 182 -19.77 4.90 -2.06
CA ASN A 182 -18.97 5.95 -2.69
C ASN A 182 -17.69 5.37 -3.34
N TYR A 183 -17.02 4.43 -2.69
CA TYR A 183 -15.84 3.75 -3.23
C TYR A 183 -16.19 2.92 -4.48
N ALA A 184 -17.32 2.20 -4.47
CA ALA A 184 -17.82 1.49 -5.65
C ALA A 184 -18.15 2.47 -6.79
N GLN A 185 -18.77 3.62 -6.49
CA GLN A 185 -19.07 4.64 -7.49
C GLN A 185 -17.81 5.22 -8.16
N GLN A 186 -16.70 5.33 -7.43
CA GLN A 186 -15.48 6.01 -7.86
C GLN A 186 -14.40 5.07 -8.42
N CYS A 187 -14.29 3.85 -7.90
CA CYS A 187 -13.18 2.92 -8.17
C CYS A 187 -13.61 1.66 -8.93
N TYR A 188 -14.90 1.31 -8.94
CA TYR A 188 -15.47 0.22 -9.75
C TYR A 188 -16.19 0.71 -11.03
N SER A 189 -16.32 2.03 -11.22
CA SER A 189 -16.75 2.63 -12.48
C SER A 189 -15.57 2.74 -13.45
N GLY A 190 -15.65 2.00 -14.56
CA GLY A 190 -14.53 1.90 -15.50
C GLY A 190 -14.20 3.22 -16.22
N SER A 191 -12.93 3.36 -16.62
CA SER A 191 -12.34 4.44 -17.43
C SER A 191 -11.99 5.78 -16.76
N THR A 192 -12.48 6.10 -15.56
CA THR A 192 -12.13 7.37 -14.89
C THR A 192 -11.83 7.25 -13.39
N SER A 193 -11.12 6.20 -12.95
CA SER A 193 -10.50 6.16 -11.61
C SER A 193 -9.30 7.12 -11.53
N THR A 194 -9.60 8.42 -11.52
CA THR A 194 -8.63 9.43 -11.13
C THR A 194 -8.30 9.22 -9.65
N GLY A 195 -7.03 8.97 -9.33
CA GLY A 195 -6.57 8.61 -7.97
C GLY A 195 -6.72 9.72 -6.91
N ALA A 196 -7.55 10.73 -7.15
CA ALA A 196 -7.75 11.89 -6.29
C ALA A 196 -8.53 11.59 -5.00
N LEU A 197 -9.17 10.42 -4.89
CA LEU A 197 -10.11 10.07 -3.81
C LEU A 197 -9.75 8.78 -3.03
N GLY A 198 -8.53 8.26 -3.18
CA GLY A 198 -8.01 7.16 -2.36
C GLY A 198 -8.39 5.74 -2.80
N CYS A 199 -8.69 5.54 -4.09
CA CYS A 199 -8.93 4.22 -4.68
C CYS A 199 -7.76 3.23 -4.46
N ASP A 200 -6.54 3.73 -4.25
CA ASP A 200 -5.33 2.97 -4.00
C ASP A 200 -5.22 2.39 -2.57
N THR A 201 -6.15 2.67 -1.66
CA THR A 201 -6.11 2.21 -0.25
C THR A 201 -5.99 0.69 -0.07
N PHE A 202 -6.76 -0.09 -0.83
CA PHE A 202 -6.79 -1.55 -0.71
C PHE A 202 -5.68 -2.23 -1.53
N VAL A 203 -5.28 -3.45 -1.15
CA VAL A 203 -4.26 -4.23 -1.88
C VAL A 203 -4.64 -4.38 -3.36
N ARG A 204 -5.93 -4.55 -3.65
CA ARG A 204 -6.51 -4.49 -5.00
C ARG A 204 -7.58 -3.39 -5.07
N GLU A 205 -7.50 -2.50 -6.05
CA GLU A 205 -8.42 -1.37 -6.23
C GLU A 205 -9.88 -1.81 -6.46
N GLN A 206 -10.06 -2.89 -7.22
CA GLN A 206 -11.37 -3.52 -7.44
C GLN A 206 -11.21 -5.04 -7.48
N ILE A 207 -12.12 -5.75 -6.81
CA ILE A 207 -12.29 -7.19 -6.99
C ILE A 207 -12.94 -7.39 -8.37
N PRO A 208 -12.31 -8.13 -9.30
CA PRO A 208 -12.90 -8.36 -10.60
C PRO A 208 -14.14 -9.26 -10.45
N PHE A 209 -15.13 -9.05 -11.30
CA PHE A 209 -16.24 -9.97 -11.46
C PHE A 209 -16.67 -10.01 -12.92
N SER A 210 -17.14 -11.18 -13.34
CA SER A 210 -17.74 -11.38 -14.65
C SER A 210 -19.20 -10.92 -14.65
N VAL A 211 -19.66 -10.45 -15.80
CA VAL A 211 -21.03 -9.95 -16.02
C VAL A 211 -21.57 -10.61 -17.28
N GLN A 212 -22.69 -11.31 -17.16
CA GLN A 212 -23.44 -11.87 -18.29
C GLN A 212 -24.84 -11.28 -18.26
N THR A 213 -25.26 -10.61 -19.34
CA THR A 213 -26.56 -9.89 -19.45
C THR A 213 -27.59 -10.60 -20.33
N ASN A 214 -27.25 -11.79 -20.83
CA ASN A 214 -28.08 -12.67 -21.66
C ASN A 214 -28.34 -14.02 -20.96
N ALA A 215 -28.74 -13.99 -19.69
CA ALA A 215 -29.00 -15.19 -18.91
C ALA A 215 -30.46 -15.67 -18.98
N SER A 216 -30.65 -16.98 -18.87
CA SER A 216 -31.95 -17.64 -18.71
C SER A 216 -32.65 -17.23 -17.41
N CYS A 217 -33.98 -17.24 -17.32
CA CYS A 217 -34.69 -17.02 -16.04
C CYS A 217 -34.13 -17.90 -14.90
N PRO A 218 -33.76 -17.35 -13.71
CA PRO A 218 -33.27 -18.14 -12.58
C PRO A 218 -34.34 -18.99 -11.87
N PHE A 219 -35.61 -18.68 -12.09
CA PHE A 219 -36.80 -19.21 -11.41
C PHE A 219 -37.64 -20.08 -12.35
N THR A 220 -38.90 -20.34 -11.98
CA THR A 220 -39.88 -21.01 -12.87
C THR A 220 -40.15 -20.17 -14.12
N ALA A 221 -40.30 -20.81 -15.29
CA ALA A 221 -40.22 -20.16 -16.61
C ALA A 221 -41.21 -19.01 -16.89
N ASP A 222 -42.30 -18.89 -16.13
CA ASP A 222 -43.38 -17.91 -16.35
C ASP A 222 -43.38 -16.72 -15.34
N ILE A 223 -42.38 -16.62 -14.46
CA ILE A 223 -42.32 -15.54 -13.45
C ILE A 223 -41.36 -14.38 -13.81
N CYS A 224 -40.39 -14.61 -14.69
CA CYS A 224 -39.49 -13.56 -15.18
C CYS A 224 -40.19 -12.70 -16.26
N ARG A 225 -39.90 -11.39 -16.33
CA ARG A 225 -40.39 -10.50 -17.43
C ARG A 225 -39.72 -10.78 -18.77
N SER A 226 -38.58 -11.45 -18.76
CA SER A 226 -37.81 -11.86 -19.93
C SER A 226 -37.16 -13.20 -19.62
N ASN A 227 -37.14 -14.09 -20.60
CA ASN A 227 -36.51 -15.40 -20.42
C ASN A 227 -35.02 -15.36 -20.68
N ASP A 228 -34.52 -14.53 -21.61
CA ASP A 228 -33.14 -14.60 -22.11
C ASP A 228 -32.28 -13.34 -21.84
N SER A 229 -32.83 -12.29 -21.23
CA SER A 229 -32.12 -11.02 -20.97
C SER A 229 -31.88 -10.74 -19.49
N ASN A 230 -31.67 -11.79 -18.69
CA ASN A 230 -31.42 -11.69 -17.25
C ASN A 230 -29.91 -11.52 -16.95
N ILE A 231 -29.54 -11.16 -15.72
CA ILE A 231 -28.14 -10.86 -15.36
C ILE A 231 -27.55 -11.89 -14.39
N ILE A 232 -26.40 -12.46 -14.74
CA ILE A 232 -25.52 -13.19 -13.84
C ILE A 232 -24.29 -12.33 -13.52
N LEU A 233 -23.96 -12.24 -12.23
CA LEU A 233 -22.75 -11.64 -11.70
C LEU A 233 -21.98 -12.72 -10.93
N ASP A 234 -20.71 -12.94 -11.26
CA ASP A 234 -19.89 -14.01 -10.65
C ASP A 234 -18.48 -13.49 -10.41
N THR A 235 -18.03 -13.53 -9.15
CA THR A 235 -16.72 -13.03 -8.72
C THR A 235 -15.55 -13.86 -9.25
N GLY A 236 -15.78 -15.11 -9.67
CA GLY A 236 -14.73 -16.12 -9.65
C GLY A 236 -14.19 -16.33 -8.22
N PHE A 237 -13.03 -16.96 -8.10
CA PHE A 237 -12.39 -17.18 -6.79
C PHE A 237 -11.65 -15.94 -6.30
N ILE A 238 -12.13 -15.37 -5.19
CA ILE A 238 -11.48 -14.29 -4.43
C ILE A 238 -10.45 -14.93 -3.49
N ASP A 239 -9.18 -14.54 -3.61
CA ASP A 239 -8.08 -14.99 -2.74
C ASP A 239 -7.97 -14.07 -1.52
N SER A 240 -8.12 -14.66 -0.32
CA SER A 240 -8.06 -13.92 0.95
C SER A 240 -6.78 -13.09 1.11
N HIS A 241 -5.65 -13.55 0.57
CA HIS A 241 -4.36 -12.86 0.62
C HIS A 241 -4.19 -11.84 -0.50
N ARG A 242 -4.60 -12.15 -1.75
CA ARG A 242 -4.33 -11.29 -2.91
C ARG A 242 -5.36 -10.18 -3.11
N ASP A 243 -6.64 -10.47 -2.86
CA ASP A 243 -7.74 -9.55 -3.15
C ASP A 243 -8.20 -8.79 -1.90
N LEU A 244 -8.18 -9.45 -0.74
CA LEU A 244 -8.59 -8.89 0.55
C LEU A 244 -7.42 -8.51 1.47
N GLY A 245 -6.18 -8.89 1.13
CA GLY A 245 -4.97 -8.47 1.85
C GLY A 245 -4.65 -9.24 3.15
N VAL A 246 -5.35 -10.33 3.47
CA VAL A 246 -5.08 -11.18 4.64
C VAL A 246 -3.76 -11.93 4.43
N ASN A 247 -2.68 -11.43 5.03
CA ASN A 247 -1.30 -11.87 4.82
C ASN A 247 -1.02 -13.23 5.49
N ALA A 248 -1.57 -14.30 4.90
CA ALA A 248 -1.35 -15.68 5.33
C ALA A 248 -0.38 -16.45 4.39
N PRO A 249 0.35 -17.46 4.90
CA PRO A 249 1.02 -18.47 4.06
C PRO A 249 -0.01 -19.30 3.27
N PRO A 250 0.38 -19.96 2.15
CA PRO A 250 -0.56 -20.72 1.31
C PRO A 250 -1.39 -21.77 2.05
N SER A 251 -0.82 -22.41 3.07
CA SER A 251 -1.46 -23.41 3.95
C SER A 251 -2.53 -22.85 4.90
N GLN A 252 -2.76 -21.54 4.88
CA GLN A 252 -3.70 -20.83 5.75
C GLN A 252 -4.52 -19.78 4.98
N ARG A 253 -4.58 -19.90 3.65
CA ARG A 253 -5.46 -19.12 2.77
C ARG A 253 -6.73 -19.89 2.50
N PHE A 254 -7.78 -19.15 2.16
CA PHE A 254 -9.04 -19.67 1.64
C PHE A 254 -9.35 -18.94 0.34
N HIS A 255 -10.13 -19.59 -0.52
CA HIS A 255 -10.75 -18.97 -1.67
C HIS A 255 -12.26 -19.11 -1.52
N PHE A 256 -12.99 -18.08 -1.90
CA PHE A 256 -14.45 -18.15 -1.97
C PHE A 256 -14.93 -17.47 -3.24
N ARG A 257 -16.08 -17.92 -3.73
CA ARG A 257 -16.72 -17.44 -4.94
C ARG A 257 -18.18 -17.20 -4.66
N ARG A 258 -18.71 -16.12 -5.22
CA ARG A 258 -20.12 -15.73 -5.07
C ARG A 258 -20.74 -15.49 -6.43
N ARG A 259 -21.89 -16.12 -6.63
CA ARG A 259 -22.71 -15.99 -7.84
C ARG A 259 -24.06 -15.39 -7.48
N TYR A 260 -24.39 -14.28 -8.12
CA TYR A 260 -25.71 -13.65 -8.10
C TYR A 260 -26.37 -13.86 -9.46
N HIS A 261 -27.66 -14.16 -9.49
CA HIS A 261 -28.44 -14.28 -10.72
C HIS A 261 -29.80 -13.63 -10.53
N CYS A 262 -30.08 -12.55 -11.28
CA CYS A 262 -31.21 -11.65 -11.05
C CYS A 262 -32.10 -11.45 -12.28
N ALA A 263 -33.41 -11.33 -12.04
CA ALA A 263 -34.45 -11.14 -13.04
C ALA A 263 -35.60 -10.23 -12.53
N PRO A 264 -36.08 -9.25 -13.33
CA PRO A 264 -37.34 -8.55 -13.10
C PRO A 264 -38.54 -9.52 -13.19
N LEU A 265 -39.56 -9.38 -12.33
CA LEU A 265 -40.69 -10.32 -12.24
C LEU A 265 -42.02 -9.78 -12.81
N VAL A 266 -42.85 -10.66 -13.39
CA VAL A 266 -44.16 -10.28 -13.94
C VAL A 266 -45.19 -10.02 -12.84
N THR A 267 -45.83 -8.84 -12.90
CA THR A 267 -46.84 -8.38 -11.95
C THR A 267 -48.27 -8.80 -12.28
N GLN A 268 -48.55 -9.08 -13.56
CA GLN A 268 -49.86 -9.52 -14.02
C GLN A 268 -50.27 -10.83 -13.33
N GLY A 269 -51.51 -10.88 -12.85
CA GLY A 269 -52.06 -12.01 -12.09
C GLY A 269 -51.52 -12.15 -10.65
N ARG A 270 -50.57 -11.32 -10.22
CA ARG A 270 -49.90 -11.41 -8.89
C ARG A 270 -50.11 -10.17 -8.02
N THR A 271 -51.10 -9.34 -8.35
CA THR A 271 -51.49 -8.12 -7.62
C THR A 271 -52.96 -8.13 -7.18
N THR A 272 -53.25 -7.45 -6.07
CA THR A 272 -54.62 -7.13 -5.65
C THR A 272 -54.73 -5.64 -5.28
N PHE A 273 -55.89 -5.04 -5.55
CA PHE A 273 -56.18 -3.64 -5.22
C PHE A 273 -56.99 -3.53 -3.93
N ILE A 274 -56.63 -2.59 -3.07
CA ILE A 274 -57.37 -2.28 -1.84
C ILE A 274 -57.57 -0.78 -1.75
N ASN A 275 -58.83 -0.37 -1.64
CA ASN A 275 -59.22 1.00 -1.31
C ASN A 275 -59.28 1.12 0.22
N THR A 276 -58.52 2.05 0.82
CA THR A 276 -58.64 2.35 2.26
C THR A 276 -59.66 3.48 2.47
N SER A 277 -60.26 3.55 3.66
CA SER A 277 -61.26 4.57 4.03
C SER A 277 -60.84 6.00 3.69
N ASP A 278 -59.55 6.28 3.76
CA ASP A 278 -58.96 7.61 3.71
C ASP A 278 -58.66 8.06 2.26
N ALA A 279 -59.53 7.66 1.32
CA ALA A 279 -59.46 7.90 -0.14
C ALA A 279 -58.20 7.39 -0.87
N ARG A 280 -57.29 6.69 -0.19
CA ARG A 280 -56.06 6.13 -0.78
C ARG A 280 -56.24 4.71 -1.27
N ASN A 281 -55.87 4.47 -2.53
CA ASN A 281 -55.84 3.14 -3.13
C ASN A 281 -54.43 2.54 -3.05
N TYR A 282 -54.29 1.31 -2.57
CA TYR A 282 -53.03 0.56 -2.51
C TYR A 282 -53.05 -0.68 -3.38
N THR A 283 -51.91 -1.00 -3.99
CA THR A 283 -51.69 -2.23 -4.76
C THR A 283 -50.81 -3.16 -3.93
N ARG A 284 -51.33 -4.33 -3.58
CA ARG A 284 -50.60 -5.42 -2.89
C ARG A 284 -50.02 -6.41 -3.90
N TYR A 285 -48.87 -6.97 -3.57
CA TYR A 285 -48.11 -7.91 -4.40
C TYR A 285 -47.97 -9.26 -3.69
N HIS A 286 -48.15 -10.37 -4.42
CA HIS A 286 -48.25 -11.72 -3.85
C HIS A 286 -47.18 -12.69 -4.36
N TYR A 287 -45.92 -12.46 -3.97
CA TYR A 287 -44.79 -13.36 -4.27
C TYR A 287 -44.42 -14.31 -3.12
N GLY A 288 -45.33 -14.46 -2.14
CA GLY A 288 -45.07 -15.13 -0.87
C GLY A 288 -45.80 -14.51 0.32
N LYS A 289 -45.55 -15.05 1.52
CA LYS A 289 -46.12 -14.57 2.79
C LYS A 289 -45.09 -13.73 3.56
N ASN A 290 -45.46 -12.53 4.00
CA ASN A 290 -44.60 -11.67 4.81
C ASN A 290 -44.61 -12.14 6.28
N ILE A 291 -43.44 -12.50 6.80
CA ILE A 291 -43.29 -13.03 8.16
C ILE A 291 -43.45 -11.92 9.19
N LEU A 292 -42.83 -10.75 8.94
CA LEU A 292 -42.81 -9.61 9.86
C LEU A 292 -44.19 -8.99 10.06
N ALA A 293 -44.96 -8.83 8.98
CA ALA A 293 -46.33 -8.33 9.03
C ALA A 293 -47.38 -9.43 9.33
N ARG A 294 -46.97 -10.71 9.36
CA ARG A 294 -47.83 -11.90 9.41
C ARG A 294 -48.84 -12.04 8.24
N ASP A 295 -48.69 -11.21 7.21
CA ASP A 295 -49.61 -10.98 6.10
C ASP A 295 -49.40 -11.90 4.88
N ASN A 296 -50.49 -12.21 4.18
CA ASN A 296 -50.51 -13.04 2.96
C ASN A 296 -50.13 -12.28 1.67
N TYR A 297 -49.35 -11.21 1.78
CA TYR A 297 -48.78 -10.43 0.67
C TYR A 297 -47.35 -9.99 1.01
N THR A 298 -46.46 -9.86 0.02
CA THR A 298 -45.04 -9.54 0.25
C THR A 298 -44.79 -8.03 0.46
N PHE A 299 -45.48 -7.20 -0.32
CA PHE A 299 -45.28 -5.75 -0.39
C PHE A 299 -46.57 -5.04 -0.82
N GLN A 300 -46.67 -3.74 -0.52
CA GLN A 300 -47.76 -2.89 -0.99
C GLN A 300 -47.24 -1.49 -1.34
N ALA A 301 -47.75 -0.92 -2.43
CA ALA A 301 -47.42 0.42 -2.92
C ALA A 301 -48.68 1.28 -3.06
N LEU A 302 -48.54 2.61 -3.00
CA LEU A 302 -49.64 3.55 -3.26
C LEU A 302 -49.97 3.54 -4.76
N SER A 303 -51.21 3.26 -5.14
CA SER A 303 -51.58 2.96 -6.53
C SER A 303 -51.55 4.16 -7.47
N ASN A 304 -51.65 5.39 -6.93
CA ASN A 304 -51.55 6.62 -7.70
C ASN A 304 -50.95 7.75 -6.84
N PRO A 305 -49.61 7.78 -6.68
CA PRO A 305 -48.95 8.80 -5.86
C PRO A 305 -49.04 10.22 -6.46
N ILE A 306 -49.33 10.34 -7.75
CA ILE A 306 -49.42 11.63 -8.46
C ILE A 306 -50.78 12.30 -8.23
N ALA A 307 -51.85 11.53 -8.03
CA ALA A 307 -53.12 12.08 -7.54
C ALA A 307 -52.93 12.73 -6.15
N ASP A 308 -52.31 12.01 -5.22
CA ASP A 308 -51.94 12.53 -3.89
C ASP A 308 -51.07 13.79 -3.97
N ALA A 309 -50.02 13.79 -4.81
CA ALA A 309 -49.13 14.94 -4.98
C ALA A 309 -49.87 16.18 -5.55
N ARG A 310 -50.83 15.97 -6.47
CA ARG A 310 -51.69 17.03 -7.02
C ARG A 310 -52.67 17.57 -5.97
N VAL A 311 -53.31 16.70 -5.18
CA VAL A 311 -54.23 17.09 -4.09
C VAL A 311 -53.52 17.90 -3.00
N LEU A 312 -52.25 17.56 -2.73
CA LEU A 312 -51.39 18.29 -1.79
C LEU A 312 -50.62 19.46 -2.43
N SER A 313 -51.00 19.92 -3.62
CA SER A 313 -50.40 21.09 -4.32
C SER A 313 -48.86 21.05 -4.42
N GLY A 314 -48.25 19.87 -4.45
CA GLY A 314 -46.79 19.69 -4.40
C GLY A 314 -46.10 20.04 -3.07
N THR A 315 -46.83 20.45 -2.02
CA THR A 315 -46.28 20.79 -0.70
C THR A 315 -46.17 19.57 0.25
N GLY A 316 -46.54 18.39 -0.23
CA GLY A 316 -46.45 17.12 0.50
C GLY A 316 -45.03 16.54 0.56
N ARG A 317 -44.93 15.21 0.45
CA ARG A 317 -43.62 14.52 0.41
C ARG A 317 -42.87 14.85 -0.88
N ALA A 318 -41.55 14.95 -0.77
CA ALA A 318 -40.67 14.98 -1.94
C ALA A 318 -40.84 13.71 -2.78
N GLN A 319 -40.90 13.88 -4.10
CA GLN A 319 -40.97 12.79 -5.07
C GLN A 319 -39.57 12.18 -5.25
N ASP A 320 -39.37 10.97 -4.74
CA ASP A 320 -38.11 10.23 -4.75
C ASP A 320 -38.42 8.72 -4.79
N TYR A 321 -37.46 7.91 -5.23
CA TYR A 321 -37.67 6.46 -5.27
C TYR A 321 -37.71 5.84 -3.88
N SER A 322 -38.59 4.85 -3.73
CA SER A 322 -38.72 4.05 -2.51
C SER A 322 -38.36 2.60 -2.82
N LEU A 323 -37.40 2.05 -2.06
CA LEU A 323 -36.92 0.68 -2.21
C LEU A 323 -37.27 -0.15 -0.98
N SER A 324 -37.71 -1.39 -1.20
CA SER A 324 -37.94 -2.35 -0.11
C SER A 324 -37.41 -3.73 -0.48
N THR A 325 -36.69 -4.37 0.46
CA THR A 325 -36.19 -5.74 0.28
C THR A 325 -36.99 -6.76 1.09
N ARG A 326 -37.09 -7.99 0.58
CA ARG A 326 -37.48 -9.18 1.33
C ARG A 326 -36.44 -10.26 1.07
N GLN A 327 -36.12 -11.05 2.09
CA GLN A 327 -35.09 -12.09 2.00
C GLN A 327 -35.61 -13.40 2.57
N ALA A 328 -35.31 -14.49 1.88
CA ALA A 328 -35.54 -15.86 2.31
C ALA A 328 -34.18 -16.56 2.27
N ASN A 329 -33.56 -16.71 3.44
CA ASN A 329 -32.26 -17.36 3.56
C ASN A 329 -32.48 -18.84 3.89
N ARG A 330 -31.76 -19.75 3.24
CA ARG A 330 -31.78 -21.19 3.58
C ARG A 330 -30.77 -21.48 4.70
N PHE A 331 -31.11 -22.45 5.55
CA PHE A 331 -30.17 -23.06 6.49
C PHE A 331 -30.61 -24.49 6.81
N ASN A 332 -29.68 -25.45 6.69
CA ASN A 332 -29.92 -26.88 6.90
C ASN A 332 -31.19 -27.39 6.18
N ARG A 333 -31.28 -27.09 4.88
CA ARG A 333 -32.44 -27.36 3.99
C ARG A 333 -33.76 -26.65 4.36
N SER A 334 -33.81 -25.96 5.50
CA SER A 334 -34.99 -25.24 6.01
C SER A 334 -34.92 -23.73 5.72
N LEU A 335 -35.98 -22.99 6.05
CA LEU A 335 -35.99 -21.53 6.01
C LEU A 335 -35.38 -20.98 7.31
N SER A 336 -34.28 -20.22 7.20
CA SER A 336 -33.61 -19.59 8.35
C SER A 336 -34.54 -18.61 9.08
N PRO A 337 -34.49 -18.54 10.44
CA PRO A 337 -35.17 -17.50 11.24
C PRO A 337 -34.80 -16.05 10.85
N SER A 338 -33.70 -15.84 10.12
CA SER A 338 -33.30 -14.52 9.57
C SER A 338 -34.08 -14.10 8.30
N SER A 339 -35.10 -14.86 7.91
CA SER A 339 -35.91 -14.60 6.72
C SER A 339 -37.09 -13.68 7.02
N THR A 340 -37.38 -12.75 6.11
CA THR A 340 -38.48 -11.76 6.26
C THR A 340 -39.74 -12.14 5.47
N PHE A 341 -39.64 -13.12 4.57
CA PHE A 341 -40.80 -13.71 3.87
C PHE A 341 -40.62 -15.21 3.61
N ILE A 342 -41.74 -15.90 3.38
CA ILE A 342 -41.81 -17.26 2.84
C ILE A 342 -42.14 -17.11 1.35
N PRO A 343 -41.25 -17.49 0.40
CA PRO A 343 -41.52 -17.36 -1.03
C PRO A 343 -42.68 -18.23 -1.52
N SER A 344 -43.31 -17.84 -2.64
CA SER A 344 -44.19 -18.75 -3.39
C SER A 344 -43.37 -19.84 -4.09
N ALA A 345 -44.00 -20.97 -4.44
CA ALA A 345 -43.34 -22.10 -5.11
C ALA A 345 -42.67 -21.72 -6.45
N GLU A 346 -43.16 -20.68 -7.12
CA GLU A 346 -42.61 -20.16 -8.38
C GLU A 346 -41.25 -19.45 -8.20
N VAL A 347 -41.10 -18.77 -7.05
CA VAL A 347 -39.92 -17.99 -6.61
C VAL A 347 -38.95 -18.86 -5.79
N TRP A 348 -39.46 -19.92 -5.16
CA TRP A 348 -38.69 -20.84 -4.35
C TRP A 348 -37.68 -21.64 -5.19
N LYS A 349 -36.48 -21.78 -4.66
CA LYS A 349 -35.41 -22.59 -5.24
C LYS A 349 -34.52 -23.08 -4.12
N GLU A 350 -34.23 -24.37 -4.12
CA GLU A 350 -33.66 -25.03 -2.94
C GLU A 350 -32.22 -24.60 -2.65
N ASP A 351 -31.30 -24.72 -3.61
CA ASP A 351 -29.86 -24.55 -3.34
C ASP A 351 -29.40 -23.08 -3.43
N THR A 352 -30.27 -22.13 -3.06
CA THR A 352 -30.06 -20.68 -3.17
C THR A 352 -30.70 -19.89 -2.04
N ASP A 353 -30.06 -18.79 -1.62
CA ASP A 353 -30.77 -17.72 -0.89
C ASP A 353 -31.50 -16.81 -1.88
N VAL A 354 -32.73 -16.38 -1.54
CA VAL A 354 -33.58 -15.58 -2.43
C VAL A 354 -33.83 -14.18 -1.87
N PHE A 355 -33.53 -13.17 -2.68
CA PHE A 355 -33.75 -11.76 -2.39
C PHE A 355 -34.77 -11.17 -3.38
N LEU A 356 -35.77 -10.46 -2.86
CA LEU A 356 -36.83 -9.83 -3.65
C LEU A 356 -36.84 -8.32 -3.36
N PHE A 357 -36.74 -7.53 -4.41
CA PHE A 357 -36.57 -6.08 -4.40
C PHE A 357 -37.79 -5.42 -5.04
N PHE A 358 -38.39 -4.45 -4.35
CA PHE A 358 -39.48 -3.63 -4.87
C PHE A 358 -39.00 -2.20 -5.04
N LEU A 359 -39.16 -1.66 -6.25
CA LEU A 359 -39.00 -0.25 -6.59
C LEU A 359 -40.38 0.39 -6.70
N SER A 360 -40.66 1.42 -5.92
CA SER A 360 -41.78 2.33 -6.13
C SER A 360 -41.25 3.71 -6.50
N SER A 361 -41.96 4.40 -7.40
CA SER A 361 -41.62 5.77 -7.79
C SER A 361 -42.11 6.83 -6.80
N ASP A 362 -43.05 6.51 -5.91
CA ASP A 362 -43.69 7.42 -4.92
C ASP A 362 -44.07 8.83 -5.44
N GLY A 363 -44.25 8.96 -6.76
CA GLY A 363 -44.63 10.20 -7.44
C GLY A 363 -43.62 10.76 -8.46
N VAL A 364 -42.44 10.14 -8.64
CA VAL A 364 -41.44 10.54 -9.64
C VAL A 364 -42.01 10.52 -11.08
N GLN A 365 -41.67 11.55 -11.84
CA GLN A 365 -42.16 11.86 -13.18
C GLN A 365 -40.99 11.77 -14.19
N PHE A 366 -41.16 11.05 -15.29
CA PHE A 366 -40.08 10.79 -16.26
C PHE A 366 -40.15 11.78 -17.43
N ASP A 367 -39.00 12.35 -17.79
CA ASP A 367 -38.86 13.30 -18.92
C ASP A 367 -39.07 12.66 -20.30
N SER A 368 -38.99 11.33 -20.37
CA SER A 368 -38.95 10.53 -21.58
C SER A 368 -39.45 9.11 -21.30
N LYS A 369 -39.81 8.39 -22.37
CA LYS A 369 -40.31 7.01 -22.29
C LYS A 369 -39.16 6.01 -22.13
N THR A 370 -39.10 5.33 -20.99
CA THR A 370 -38.11 4.28 -20.67
C THR A 370 -38.71 2.89 -20.87
N ARG A 371 -38.00 1.98 -21.54
CA ARG A 371 -38.45 0.58 -21.78
C ARG A 371 -37.73 -0.45 -20.90
N ASP A 372 -36.87 0.01 -20.00
CA ASP A 372 -36.19 -0.81 -18.99
C ASP A 372 -37.16 -1.74 -18.25
N LEU A 373 -36.79 -3.02 -18.13
CA LEU A 373 -37.68 -4.06 -17.58
C LEU A 373 -38.10 -3.84 -16.12
N TRP A 374 -37.41 -2.98 -15.36
CA TRP A 374 -37.72 -2.68 -13.96
C TRP A 374 -38.23 -1.23 -13.78
N PHE A 375 -37.60 -0.25 -14.44
CA PHE A 375 -38.01 1.16 -14.43
C PHE A 375 -39.12 1.52 -15.45
N SER A 376 -39.65 0.54 -16.20
CA SER A 376 -40.65 0.70 -17.28
C SER A 376 -41.65 1.83 -17.04
N ALA A 377 -41.50 2.89 -17.84
CA ALA A 377 -42.29 4.10 -17.78
C ALA A 377 -42.80 4.43 -19.17
N THR A 378 -43.90 3.78 -19.57
CA THR A 378 -44.46 3.86 -20.92
C THR A 378 -45.83 4.55 -20.96
N THR A 379 -46.47 4.70 -19.81
CA THR A 379 -47.73 5.40 -19.57
C THR A 379 -47.53 6.91 -19.41
N VAL A 380 -48.29 7.73 -20.15
CA VAL A 380 -48.32 9.19 -20.01
C VAL A 380 -49.36 9.59 -18.95
N ALA A 381 -49.00 10.48 -18.02
CA ALA A 381 -49.90 10.89 -16.91
C ALA A 381 -50.30 12.37 -16.91
N GLY A 382 -49.86 13.13 -17.92
CA GLY A 382 -50.19 14.53 -18.13
C GLY A 382 -49.03 15.28 -18.79
N ASN A 383 -49.12 16.61 -18.77
CA ASN A 383 -48.04 17.49 -19.23
C ASN A 383 -47.46 18.27 -18.05
N LEU A 384 -46.15 18.53 -18.10
CA LEU A 384 -45.45 19.49 -17.27
C LEU A 384 -45.44 20.84 -17.99
N SER A 385 -45.90 21.89 -17.31
CA SER A 385 -45.83 23.27 -17.80
C SER A 385 -44.76 24.03 -17.00
N ARG A 386 -43.83 24.71 -17.68
CA ARG A 386 -42.90 25.65 -17.04
C ARG A 386 -43.27 27.09 -17.45
N PRO A 387 -43.01 28.10 -16.60
CA PRO A 387 -43.30 29.50 -16.95
C PRO A 387 -42.53 29.94 -18.21
N GLY A 388 -43.24 30.15 -19.31
CA GLY A 388 -42.66 30.56 -20.60
C GLY A 388 -42.28 29.42 -21.56
N GLU A 389 -42.55 28.15 -21.23
CA GLU A 389 -42.36 27.00 -22.13
C GLU A 389 -43.72 26.34 -22.45
N GLU A 390 -43.84 25.74 -23.65
CA GLU A 390 -45.00 24.93 -24.03
C GLU A 390 -45.11 23.66 -23.16
N PRO A 391 -46.32 23.21 -22.77
CA PRO A 391 -46.47 22.04 -21.89
C PRO A 391 -46.05 20.73 -22.56
N PHE A 392 -45.00 20.09 -22.06
CA PHE A 392 -44.48 18.82 -22.59
C PHE A 392 -45.02 17.61 -21.81
N PRO A 393 -45.31 16.47 -22.45
CA PRO A 393 -45.81 15.28 -21.76
C PRO A 393 -44.77 14.68 -20.80
N PHE A 394 -45.23 14.04 -19.73
CA PHE A 394 -44.38 13.26 -18.82
C PHE A 394 -44.91 11.83 -18.62
N TRP A 395 -43.97 10.90 -18.38
CA TRP A 395 -44.25 9.48 -18.19
C TRP A 395 -44.20 9.08 -16.71
N ILE A 396 -44.84 7.96 -16.39
CA ILE A 396 -44.87 7.37 -15.06
C ILE A 396 -44.57 5.88 -15.14
N MET A 397 -44.08 5.29 -14.04
CA MET A 397 -43.89 3.84 -13.98
C MET A 397 -45.21 3.10 -14.20
N ASP A 398 -45.18 2.09 -15.08
CA ASP A 398 -46.36 1.34 -15.51
C ASP A 398 -46.96 0.43 -14.42
N ASN A 399 -46.23 0.26 -13.31
CA ASN A 399 -46.67 -0.45 -12.12
C ASN A 399 -46.28 0.38 -10.87
N PRO A 400 -47.19 0.56 -9.88
CA PRO A 400 -46.89 1.29 -8.65
C PRO A 400 -45.72 0.72 -7.83
N GLY A 401 -45.46 -0.58 -7.97
CA GLY A 401 -44.30 -1.27 -7.43
C GLY A 401 -43.77 -2.27 -8.47
N SER A 402 -42.50 -2.14 -8.83
CA SER A 402 -41.82 -3.01 -9.79
C SER A 402 -40.94 -4.03 -9.06
N PRO A 403 -41.21 -5.34 -9.19
CA PRO A 403 -40.46 -6.38 -8.51
C PRO A 403 -39.29 -6.89 -9.36
N LEU A 404 -38.16 -7.12 -8.70
CA LEU A 404 -36.97 -7.79 -9.23
C LEU A 404 -36.49 -8.78 -8.18
N ALA A 405 -36.12 -10.00 -8.58
CA ALA A 405 -35.61 -11.00 -7.64
C ALA A 405 -34.24 -11.52 -8.07
N CYS A 406 -33.39 -11.81 -7.08
CA CYS A 406 -32.07 -12.41 -7.23
C CYS A 406 -32.00 -13.71 -6.43
N VAL A 407 -31.32 -14.71 -6.99
CA VAL A 407 -30.78 -15.83 -6.23
C VAL A 407 -29.28 -15.63 -5.99
N ALA A 408 -28.81 -16.00 -4.80
CA ALA A 408 -27.39 -16.00 -4.44
C ALA A 408 -26.91 -17.42 -4.11
N GLN A 409 -25.66 -17.72 -4.46
CA GLN A 409 -24.95 -18.95 -4.12
C GLN A 409 -23.48 -18.65 -3.81
N ASP A 410 -22.95 -19.36 -2.82
CA ASP A 410 -21.55 -19.31 -2.39
C ASP A 410 -20.87 -20.66 -2.60
N GLU A 411 -19.57 -20.61 -2.91
CA GLU A 411 -18.66 -21.74 -3.07
C GLU A 411 -17.36 -21.42 -2.33
N TRP A 412 -16.88 -22.32 -1.46
CA TRP A 412 -15.65 -22.15 -0.69
C TRP A 412 -14.65 -23.25 -1.04
N CYS A 413 -13.37 -22.87 -1.19
CA CYS A 413 -12.30 -23.77 -1.59
C CYS A 413 -11.06 -23.63 -0.70
N ASN A 414 -10.41 -24.76 -0.43
CA ASN A 414 -9.11 -24.82 0.23
C ASN A 414 -8.00 -24.86 -0.84
N PRO A 415 -7.24 -23.78 -1.09
CA PRO A 415 -6.23 -23.74 -2.16
C PRO A 415 -5.04 -24.68 -1.96
N SER A 416 -4.88 -25.26 -0.76
CA SER A 416 -3.79 -26.21 -0.48
C SER A 416 -4.14 -27.66 -0.85
N THR A 417 -5.39 -28.08 -0.65
CA THR A 417 -5.86 -29.42 -1.04
C THR A 417 -6.55 -29.44 -2.40
N LYS A 418 -7.11 -28.28 -2.80
CA LYS A 418 -8.01 -28.05 -3.96
C LYS A 418 -9.43 -28.60 -3.79
N ASP A 419 -9.81 -28.97 -2.56
CA ASP A 419 -11.19 -29.32 -2.25
C ASP A 419 -12.07 -28.07 -2.19
N CYS A 420 -13.31 -28.18 -2.68
CA CYS A 420 -14.31 -27.12 -2.70
C CYS A 420 -15.68 -27.63 -2.22
N THR A 421 -16.50 -26.75 -1.65
CA THR A 421 -17.94 -27.00 -1.48
C THR A 421 -18.62 -26.96 -2.85
N VAL A 422 -19.86 -27.47 -2.93
CA VAL A 422 -20.75 -27.13 -4.05
C VAL A 422 -21.24 -25.67 -3.91
N LEU A 423 -21.78 -25.11 -5.00
CA LEU A 423 -22.51 -23.84 -4.96
C LEU A 423 -23.82 -24.01 -4.19
N MET A 424 -23.97 -23.33 -3.05
CA MET A 424 -25.08 -23.54 -2.11
C MET A 424 -25.41 -22.24 -1.32
N PRO A 425 -26.47 -22.21 -0.48
CA PRO A 425 -26.82 -21.06 0.34
C PRO A 425 -25.69 -20.62 1.29
N TYR A 426 -25.59 -19.33 1.59
CA TYR A 426 -24.41 -18.74 2.24
C TYR A 426 -24.11 -19.33 3.63
N ARG A 427 -25.15 -19.69 4.39
CA ARG A 427 -24.99 -20.31 5.72
C ARG A 427 -24.53 -21.74 5.63
N ASP A 428 -25.11 -22.51 4.72
CA ASP A 428 -24.76 -23.92 4.52
C ASP A 428 -23.33 -24.02 3.97
N ALA A 429 -22.98 -23.15 3.00
CA ALA A 429 -21.65 -23.05 2.41
C ALA A 429 -20.55 -22.76 3.45
N VAL A 430 -20.79 -21.80 4.35
CA VAL A 430 -19.85 -21.48 5.44
C VAL A 430 -19.73 -22.62 6.45
N THR A 431 -20.83 -23.33 6.74
CA THR A 431 -20.85 -24.46 7.69
C THR A 431 -20.05 -25.65 7.15
N GLU A 432 -20.29 -26.05 5.89
CA GLU A 432 -19.53 -27.11 5.21
C GLU A 432 -18.04 -26.73 5.05
N ALA A 433 -17.76 -25.46 4.73
CA ALA A 433 -16.39 -24.96 4.60
C ALA A 433 -15.57 -25.08 5.91
N ALA A 434 -16.20 -25.05 7.09
CA ALA A 434 -15.50 -25.30 8.34
C ALA A 434 -14.86 -26.71 8.37
N GLY A 435 -15.48 -27.70 7.71
CA GLY A 435 -14.91 -29.03 7.51
C GLY A 435 -13.65 -29.02 6.61
N LEU A 436 -13.67 -28.27 5.51
CA LEU A 436 -12.53 -28.13 4.58
C LEU A 436 -11.27 -27.54 5.23
N PHE A 437 -11.42 -26.79 6.33
CA PHE A 437 -10.32 -26.18 7.09
C PHE A 437 -10.06 -26.85 8.46
N ALA A 438 -10.84 -27.87 8.84
CA ALA A 438 -10.67 -28.58 10.11
C ALA A 438 -9.37 -29.39 10.18
N GLY A 439 -8.88 -29.90 9.04
CA GLY A 439 -7.61 -30.63 8.94
C GLY A 439 -6.35 -29.75 9.04
N GLN A 440 -6.49 -28.43 9.20
CA GLN A 440 -5.38 -27.48 9.32
C GLN A 440 -5.34 -26.89 10.73
N ASN A 441 -4.14 -26.78 11.32
CA ASN A 441 -3.93 -26.21 12.65
C ASN A 441 -4.47 -24.76 12.72
N GLY A 442 -5.62 -24.57 13.38
CA GLY A 442 -6.31 -23.28 13.47
C GLY A 442 -7.01 -22.83 12.18
N GLY A 443 -7.16 -23.70 11.17
CA GLY A 443 -7.80 -23.37 9.89
C GLY A 443 -9.28 -23.01 10.03
N ALA A 444 -10.05 -23.90 10.67
CA ALA A 444 -11.47 -23.67 10.97
C ALA A 444 -11.69 -22.39 11.81
N ASP A 445 -10.79 -22.08 12.75
CA ASP A 445 -10.86 -20.85 13.56
C ASP A 445 -10.62 -19.58 12.73
N ARG A 446 -9.71 -19.64 11.74
CA ARG A 446 -9.43 -18.52 10.82
C ARG A 446 -10.58 -18.31 9.83
N HIS A 447 -11.17 -19.39 9.33
CA HIS A 447 -12.40 -19.35 8.52
C HIS A 447 -13.55 -18.72 9.31
N GLN A 448 -13.78 -19.18 10.55
CA GLN A 448 -14.83 -18.63 11.42
C GLN A 448 -14.58 -17.16 11.79
N TRP A 449 -13.32 -16.75 12.03
CA TRP A 449 -12.97 -15.36 12.28
C TRP A 449 -13.21 -14.46 11.05
N PHE A 450 -12.87 -14.94 9.85
CA PHE A 450 -13.20 -14.25 8.60
C PHE A 450 -14.73 -14.15 8.39
N PHE A 451 -15.48 -15.20 8.71
CA PHE A 451 -16.94 -15.17 8.66
C PHE A 451 -17.53 -14.13 9.63
N TYR A 452 -17.04 -14.05 10.88
CA TYR A 452 -17.48 -13.02 11.82
C TYR A 452 -17.12 -11.59 11.35
N SER A 453 -15.99 -11.39 10.68
CA SER A 453 -15.59 -10.06 10.17
C SER A 453 -16.44 -9.55 9.00
N THR A 454 -17.26 -10.42 8.39
CA THR A 454 -18.01 -10.15 7.16
C THR A 454 -19.53 -10.39 7.29
N LEU A 455 -19.95 -11.10 8.35
CA LEU A 455 -21.30 -11.61 8.62
C LEU A 455 -22.46 -10.61 8.50
N ASN A 456 -22.25 -9.35 8.91
CA ASN A 456 -23.34 -8.38 9.08
C ASN A 456 -23.61 -7.53 7.82
N VAL A 457 -22.67 -6.67 7.43
CA VAL A 457 -22.90 -5.63 6.39
C VAL A 457 -22.23 -5.96 5.06
N ALA A 458 -21.22 -6.83 5.07
CA ALA A 458 -20.32 -7.02 3.93
C ALA A 458 -20.84 -8.04 2.89
N PHE A 459 -21.72 -8.95 3.31
CA PHE A 459 -22.04 -10.16 2.56
C PHE A 459 -23.39 -10.19 1.82
N GLN A 460 -24.21 -9.14 1.82
CA GLN A 460 -25.46 -9.16 1.04
C GLN A 460 -25.72 -7.82 0.34
N ALA A 461 -26.01 -7.89 -0.97
CA ALA A 461 -26.40 -6.70 -1.75
C ALA A 461 -27.73 -6.08 -1.28
N SER A 462 -28.62 -6.87 -0.65
CA SER A 462 -29.82 -6.38 0.03
C SER A 462 -29.52 -5.42 1.17
N THR A 463 -28.39 -5.59 1.85
CA THR A 463 -27.98 -4.69 2.94
C THR A 463 -27.65 -3.29 2.43
N ALA A 464 -27.07 -3.15 1.22
CA ALA A 464 -26.86 -1.86 0.58
C ALA A 464 -28.17 -1.07 0.48
N ILE A 465 -29.23 -1.72 0.00
CA ILE A 465 -30.56 -1.12 -0.15
C ILE A 465 -31.21 -0.84 1.21
N ASN A 466 -31.11 -1.75 2.18
CA ASN A 466 -31.77 -1.60 3.49
C ASN A 466 -31.25 -0.42 4.32
N TYR A 467 -29.97 -0.02 4.18
CA TYR A 467 -29.38 1.10 4.92
C TYR A 467 -29.26 2.40 4.11
N LEU A 468 -29.22 2.34 2.77
CA LEU A 468 -29.09 3.52 1.90
C LEU A 468 -30.41 3.93 1.23
N GLY A 469 -31.38 3.01 1.10
CA GLY A 469 -32.62 3.24 0.38
C GLY A 469 -32.36 3.76 -1.04
N ALA A 470 -33.02 4.85 -1.39
CA ALA A 470 -32.88 5.53 -2.68
C ALA A 470 -31.43 5.90 -3.05
N LEU A 471 -30.54 6.13 -2.08
CA LEU A 471 -29.12 6.42 -2.32
C LEU A 471 -28.32 5.23 -2.88
N SER A 472 -28.91 4.03 -2.92
CA SER A 472 -28.33 2.86 -3.61
C SER A 472 -28.65 2.81 -5.11
N LEU A 473 -29.40 3.77 -5.66
CA LEU A 473 -29.71 3.85 -7.10
C LEU A 473 -28.82 4.87 -7.81
N THR A 474 -28.22 4.45 -8.92
CA THR A 474 -27.50 5.31 -9.86
C THR A 474 -28.46 6.17 -10.69
N ALA A 475 -29.69 5.70 -10.97
CA ALA A 475 -30.76 6.48 -11.62
C ALA A 475 -31.10 7.77 -10.85
N ARG A 476 -30.93 7.75 -9.51
CA ARG A 476 -31.18 8.91 -8.64
C ARG A 476 -30.19 10.06 -8.86
N PHE A 477 -29.05 9.84 -9.52
CA PHE A 477 -28.13 10.92 -9.88
C PHE A 477 -28.65 11.82 -11.02
N SER A 478 -29.64 11.35 -11.80
CA SER A 478 -30.37 12.14 -12.80
C SER A 478 -31.80 12.51 -12.36
N LEU A 479 -32.16 12.28 -11.09
CA LEU A 479 -33.43 12.71 -10.50
C LEU A 479 -33.30 14.09 -9.86
N VAL A 480 -34.03 15.09 -10.38
CA VAL A 480 -34.00 16.47 -9.87
C VAL A 480 -35.43 16.99 -9.67
N GLY A 481 -35.77 17.38 -8.43
CA GLY A 481 -37.07 17.99 -8.12
C GLY A 481 -38.29 17.08 -8.39
N GLY A 482 -38.12 15.75 -8.34
CA GLY A 482 -39.14 14.78 -8.70
C GLY A 482 -39.19 14.41 -10.19
N ILE A 483 -38.41 15.09 -11.03
CA ILE A 483 -38.30 14.81 -12.46
C ILE A 483 -37.07 13.93 -12.72
N GLN A 484 -37.29 12.72 -13.20
CA GLN A 484 -36.27 11.78 -13.64
C GLN A 484 -35.82 12.16 -15.05
N GLY A 485 -34.54 12.50 -15.20
CA GLY A 485 -33.88 12.63 -16.50
C GLY A 485 -33.68 11.27 -17.17
N SER A 486 -33.67 11.25 -18.50
CA SER A 486 -33.71 10.04 -19.34
C SER A 486 -32.78 8.90 -18.88
N LEU A 487 -33.31 7.66 -18.88
CA LEU A 487 -32.64 6.45 -18.42
C LEU A 487 -32.45 5.45 -19.59
N PRO A 488 -31.33 4.68 -19.61
CA PRO A 488 -31.12 3.65 -20.62
C PRO A 488 -32.03 2.44 -20.39
N ASP A 489 -32.37 1.71 -21.46
CA ASP A 489 -33.21 0.50 -21.42
C ASP A 489 -32.59 -0.70 -20.67
N ASN A 490 -31.37 -0.57 -20.14
CA ASN A 490 -30.71 -1.55 -19.28
C ASN A 490 -30.31 -0.98 -17.90
N GLN A 491 -30.89 0.14 -17.46
CA GLN A 491 -30.64 0.76 -16.16
C GLN A 491 -30.70 -0.25 -15.00
N TRP A 492 -31.66 -1.18 -14.99
CA TRP A 492 -31.78 -2.18 -13.93
C TRP A 492 -30.55 -3.10 -13.82
N GLN A 493 -29.88 -3.40 -14.95
CA GLN A 493 -28.64 -4.18 -14.98
C GLN A 493 -27.46 -3.36 -14.41
N LEU A 494 -27.48 -2.03 -14.60
CA LEU A 494 -26.51 -1.11 -14.00
C LEU A 494 -26.70 -1.02 -12.48
N GLU A 495 -27.94 -0.96 -11.98
CA GLU A 495 -28.21 -0.95 -10.52
C GLU A 495 -27.76 -2.24 -9.84
N VAL A 496 -28.14 -3.41 -10.39
CA VAL A 496 -27.73 -4.71 -9.83
C VAL A 496 -26.20 -4.85 -9.83
N ARG A 497 -25.52 -4.39 -10.89
CA ARG A 497 -24.06 -4.31 -10.96
C ARG A 497 -23.48 -3.36 -9.89
N PHE A 498 -24.10 -2.21 -9.66
CA PHE A 498 -23.64 -1.23 -8.68
C PHE A 498 -23.81 -1.72 -7.23
N TRP A 499 -24.90 -2.41 -6.91
CA TRP A 499 -25.09 -3.04 -5.59
C TRP A 499 -24.07 -4.15 -5.35
N PHE A 500 -23.74 -4.94 -6.37
CA PHE A 500 -22.73 -5.99 -6.29
C PHE A 500 -21.32 -5.42 -6.10
N ALA A 501 -20.96 -4.35 -6.83
CA ALA A 501 -19.72 -3.60 -6.61
C ALA A 501 -19.67 -2.97 -5.21
N THR A 502 -20.79 -2.46 -4.70
CA THR A 502 -20.91 -1.91 -3.33
C THR A 502 -20.71 -2.99 -2.26
N MET A 503 -21.26 -4.19 -2.47
CA MET A 503 -21.00 -5.35 -1.61
C MET A 503 -19.50 -5.72 -1.60
N LEU A 504 -18.86 -5.79 -2.77
CA LEU A 504 -17.43 -6.11 -2.89
C LEU A 504 -16.52 -5.04 -2.27
N ALA A 505 -16.81 -3.75 -2.47
CA ALA A 505 -16.12 -2.65 -1.80
C ALA A 505 -16.29 -2.73 -0.27
N ASN A 506 -17.49 -3.07 0.22
CA ASN A 506 -17.73 -3.24 1.64
C ASN A 506 -17.03 -4.48 2.22
N LEU A 507 -16.83 -5.53 1.41
CA LEU A 507 -16.10 -6.74 1.78
C LEU A 507 -14.60 -6.48 1.97
N GLN A 508 -13.96 -5.76 1.04
CA GLN A 508 -12.57 -5.29 1.22
C GLN A 508 -12.43 -4.42 2.48
N LYS A 509 -13.41 -3.53 2.69
CA LYS A 509 -13.46 -2.60 3.81
C LYS A 509 -13.68 -3.29 5.16
N ALA A 510 -14.53 -4.31 5.25
CA ALA A 510 -14.89 -4.97 6.51
C ALA A 510 -13.71 -5.73 7.14
N VAL A 511 -12.88 -6.37 6.31
CA VAL A 511 -11.65 -7.05 6.75
C VAL A 511 -10.64 -6.04 7.31
N VAL A 512 -10.45 -4.91 6.63
CA VAL A 512 -9.59 -3.80 7.09
C VAL A 512 -10.11 -3.17 8.39
N ASN A 513 -11.41 -2.84 8.44
CA ASN A 513 -12.08 -2.30 9.63
C ASN A 513 -11.93 -3.25 10.84
N THR A 514 -11.99 -4.57 10.62
CA THR A 514 -11.83 -5.57 11.69
C THR A 514 -10.42 -5.55 12.29
N ALA A 515 -9.38 -5.43 11.45
CA ALA A 515 -8.00 -5.35 11.93
C ALA A 515 -7.72 -4.06 12.73
N THR A 516 -8.32 -2.93 12.36
CA THR A 516 -8.16 -1.66 13.09
C THR A 516 -9.09 -1.48 14.28
N GLY A 517 -10.21 -2.21 14.31
CA GLY A 517 -11.29 -2.02 15.28
C GLY A 517 -12.16 -0.79 15.02
N PRO A 518 -13.18 -0.57 15.88
CA PRO A 518 -13.99 0.65 15.87
C PRO A 518 -13.16 1.89 16.21
N THR A 519 -13.45 3.01 15.56
CA THR A 519 -12.90 4.34 15.88
C THR A 519 -13.77 5.14 16.87
N ASP A 520 -15.00 4.67 17.11
CA ASP A 520 -15.99 5.30 17.98
C ASP A 520 -16.09 4.49 19.28
N PRO A 521 -15.73 5.04 20.45
CA PRO A 521 -15.73 4.31 21.72
C PRO A 521 -17.08 3.71 22.11
N HIS A 522 -18.20 4.26 21.63
CA HIS A 522 -19.52 3.67 21.87
C HIS A 522 -19.66 2.30 21.20
N LEU A 523 -19.00 2.07 20.06
CA LEU A 523 -19.06 0.82 19.32
C LEU A 523 -18.26 -0.32 19.98
N ASN A 524 -17.42 -0.03 20.97
CA ASN A 524 -16.64 -1.04 21.70
C ASN A 524 -17.53 -2.06 22.43
N ALA A 525 -18.78 -1.69 22.78
CA ALA A 525 -19.75 -2.62 23.38
C ALA A 525 -20.15 -3.78 22.44
N TRP A 526 -19.95 -3.62 21.13
CA TRP A 526 -20.19 -4.63 20.09
C TRP A 526 -18.91 -5.26 19.53
N GLN A 527 -17.75 -4.97 20.12
CA GLN A 527 -16.46 -5.48 19.66
C GLN A 527 -16.15 -6.83 20.31
N LEU A 528 -16.29 -7.92 19.56
CA LEU A 528 -15.65 -9.18 19.95
C LEU A 528 -14.16 -9.07 19.64
N ALA A 529 -13.35 -8.92 20.68
CA ALA A 529 -11.89 -8.97 20.57
C ALA A 529 -11.41 -10.39 20.19
N PRO A 530 -10.28 -10.51 19.46
CA PRO A 530 -9.62 -11.79 19.24
C PRO A 530 -9.22 -12.43 20.58
N SER A 531 -9.18 -13.77 20.58
CA SER A 531 -9.20 -14.60 21.78
C SER A 531 -8.40 -15.90 21.64
N LYS A 532 -8.15 -16.34 20.40
CA LYS A 532 -7.28 -17.48 20.04
C LYS A 532 -6.11 -16.98 19.20
N ASN A 533 -4.95 -17.66 19.28
CA ASN A 533 -3.77 -17.30 18.49
C ASN A 533 -4.05 -17.13 16.97
N PRO A 534 -4.84 -17.99 16.30
CA PRO A 534 -5.15 -17.82 14.87
C PRO A 534 -5.99 -16.56 14.55
N GLU A 535 -6.75 -16.05 15.51
CA GLU A 535 -7.54 -14.80 15.40
C GLU A 535 -6.59 -13.59 15.52
N TYR A 536 -5.70 -13.60 16.53
CA TYR A 536 -4.64 -12.60 16.69
C TYR A 536 -3.66 -12.58 15.50
N ASP A 537 -3.35 -13.75 14.91
CA ASP A 537 -2.54 -13.85 13.69
C ASP A 537 -3.18 -13.04 12.56
N MET A 538 -4.47 -13.25 12.28
CA MET A 538 -5.19 -12.53 11.22
C MET A 538 -5.29 -11.03 11.51
N CYS A 539 -5.59 -10.64 12.74
CA CYS A 539 -5.65 -9.25 13.19
C CYS A 539 -4.35 -8.48 12.92
N ASN A 540 -3.20 -9.10 13.18
CA ASN A 540 -1.89 -8.47 12.97
C ASN A 540 -1.35 -8.65 11.55
N ASN A 541 -1.91 -9.58 10.76
CA ASN A 541 -1.49 -9.86 9.38
C ASN A 541 -2.49 -9.34 8.34
N GLN A 542 -2.96 -8.10 8.47
CA GLN A 542 -3.76 -7.44 7.43
C GLN A 542 -2.92 -6.41 6.66
N LYS A 543 -2.92 -6.49 5.33
CA LYS A 543 -2.26 -5.52 4.43
C LYS A 543 -3.20 -4.44 3.92
N ILE A 544 -2.64 -3.25 3.72
CA ILE A 544 -3.21 -2.15 2.92
C ILE A 544 -2.08 -1.51 2.08
N LYS A 545 -2.40 -0.47 1.32
CA LYS A 545 -1.42 0.42 0.69
C LYS A 545 -1.43 1.80 1.35
N SER A 546 -0.29 2.47 1.35
CA SER A 546 -0.09 3.77 2.01
C SER A 546 0.95 4.62 1.28
N GLY A 547 0.60 5.86 0.92
CA GLY A 547 1.57 6.84 0.39
C GLY A 547 2.60 7.32 1.43
N ASP A 548 2.24 7.30 2.72
CA ASP A 548 3.04 7.86 3.81
C ASP A 548 4.20 6.95 4.28
N HIS A 549 4.30 5.73 3.73
CA HIS A 549 5.18 4.67 4.24
C HIS A 549 5.87 3.89 3.10
N MET A 550 7.05 3.34 3.40
CA MET A 550 7.88 2.60 2.45
C MET A 550 8.26 1.23 3.02
N THR A 551 8.12 0.17 2.22
CA THR A 551 8.47 -1.20 2.61
C THR A 551 9.69 -1.69 1.84
N PHE A 552 10.69 -2.19 2.57
CA PHE A 552 11.98 -2.65 2.03
C PHE A 552 12.20 -4.14 2.29
N SER A 553 12.95 -4.82 1.41
CA SER A 553 13.40 -6.19 1.68
C SER A 553 14.54 -6.20 2.70
N LEU A 554 14.31 -6.78 3.88
CA LEU A 554 15.35 -6.94 4.88
C LEU A 554 16.45 -7.91 4.39
N PHE A 555 16.06 -8.99 3.70
CA PHE A 555 17.00 -9.91 3.06
C PHE A 555 17.90 -9.20 2.02
N GLY A 556 17.32 -8.34 1.18
CA GLY A 556 18.07 -7.55 0.19
C GLY A 556 19.05 -6.58 0.85
N ILE A 557 18.60 -5.85 1.88
CA ILE A 557 19.42 -4.91 2.66
C ILE A 557 20.60 -5.63 3.34
N VAL A 558 20.34 -6.72 4.07
CA VAL A 558 21.38 -7.48 4.77
C VAL A 558 22.39 -8.07 3.79
N THR A 559 21.93 -8.63 2.67
CA THR A 559 22.82 -9.16 1.62
C THR A 559 23.71 -8.06 1.02
N LEU A 560 23.14 -6.89 0.74
CA LEU A 560 23.88 -5.73 0.21
C LEU A 560 24.96 -5.24 1.19
N PHE A 561 24.62 -5.08 2.48
CA PHE A 561 25.60 -4.64 3.49
C PHE A 561 26.68 -5.69 3.77
N VAL A 562 26.33 -6.99 3.86
CA VAL A 562 27.31 -8.06 4.09
C VAL A 562 28.27 -8.20 2.91
N LEU A 563 27.78 -8.27 1.68
CA LEU A 563 28.65 -8.37 0.50
C LEU A 563 29.50 -7.11 0.31
N GLY A 564 28.92 -5.92 0.52
CA GLY A 564 29.66 -4.66 0.47
C GLY A 564 30.76 -4.57 1.54
N ALA A 565 30.48 -4.99 2.78
CA ALA A 565 31.46 -5.02 3.86
C ALA A 565 32.60 -6.00 3.55
N VAL A 566 32.30 -7.20 3.01
CA VAL A 566 33.33 -8.15 2.56
C VAL A 566 34.21 -7.54 1.46
N ILE A 567 33.63 -6.86 0.47
CA ILE A 567 34.37 -6.15 -0.59
C ILE A 567 35.28 -5.06 0.00
N ILE A 568 34.78 -4.26 0.94
CA ILE A 568 35.57 -3.22 1.63
C ILE A 568 36.73 -3.85 2.40
N VAL A 569 36.49 -4.91 3.19
CA VAL A 569 37.52 -5.61 3.97
C VAL A 569 38.59 -6.23 3.05
N VAL A 570 38.18 -6.86 1.94
CA VAL A 570 39.11 -7.43 0.94
C VAL A 570 39.94 -6.33 0.27
N SER A 571 39.34 -5.20 -0.10
CA SER A 571 40.03 -4.05 -0.70
C SER A 571 41.03 -3.39 0.25
N LEU A 572 40.70 -3.28 1.55
CA LEU A 572 41.60 -2.71 2.55
C LEU A 572 42.76 -3.65 2.92
N ASN A 573 42.54 -4.98 2.89
CA ASN A 573 43.55 -5.99 3.24
C ASN A 573 44.23 -6.62 2.01
N ILE A 574 44.04 -6.05 0.83
CA ILE A 574 44.43 -6.59 -0.48
C ILE A 574 45.92 -6.95 -0.57
N GLU A 575 46.81 -6.11 -0.03
CA GLU A 575 48.25 -6.38 0.05
C GLU A 575 48.56 -7.55 0.99
N SER A 576 47.97 -7.55 2.19
CA SER A 576 48.17 -8.59 3.21
C SER A 576 47.66 -9.95 2.73
N LEU A 577 46.52 -9.98 2.06
CA LEU A 577 45.94 -11.18 1.44
C LEU A 577 46.84 -11.70 0.32
N ALA A 578 47.38 -10.82 -0.53
CA ALA A 578 48.32 -11.19 -1.58
C ALA A 578 49.63 -11.77 -1.01
N ARG A 579 50.20 -11.18 0.05
CA ARG A 579 51.37 -11.72 0.78
C ARG A 579 51.07 -13.11 1.35
N PHE A 580 49.90 -13.30 1.96
CA PHE A 580 49.49 -14.59 2.54
C PHE A 580 49.35 -15.68 1.46
N VAL A 581 48.69 -15.38 0.34
CA VAL A 581 48.55 -16.31 -0.79
C VAL A 581 49.92 -16.62 -1.40
N GLN A 582 50.80 -15.63 -1.57
CA GLN A 582 52.16 -15.85 -2.08
C GLN A 582 52.96 -16.80 -1.19
N ASN A 583 52.95 -16.57 0.13
CA ASN A 583 53.65 -17.41 1.11
C ASN A 583 53.08 -18.83 1.19
N ARG A 584 51.78 -19.01 0.96
CA ARG A 584 51.12 -20.33 0.90
C ARG A 584 51.40 -21.09 -0.40
N CYS A 585 51.35 -20.41 -1.55
CA CYS A 585 51.48 -21.03 -2.87
C CYS A 585 52.92 -21.14 -3.38
N LYS A 586 53.90 -20.54 -2.67
CA LYS A 586 55.33 -20.49 -3.05
C LYS A 586 55.61 -19.89 -4.45
N THR A 587 54.68 -19.12 -5.01
CA THR A 587 54.78 -18.55 -6.35
C THR A 587 55.62 -17.28 -6.36
N THR A 588 56.86 -17.39 -6.87
CA THR A 588 57.80 -16.28 -7.10
C THR A 588 57.44 -15.43 -8.33
N SER A 589 56.16 -15.03 -8.45
CA SER A 589 55.71 -14.17 -9.55
C SER A 589 56.15 -12.72 -9.32
N TYR A 590 57.08 -12.23 -10.13
CA TYR A 590 57.60 -10.86 -10.05
C TYR A 590 56.54 -9.78 -10.32
N SER A 591 55.46 -10.09 -11.06
CA SER A 591 54.29 -9.20 -11.16
C SER A 591 53.72 -8.84 -9.77
N LEU A 592 53.78 -9.78 -8.82
CA LEU A 592 53.39 -9.55 -7.44
C LEU A 592 54.47 -8.77 -6.66
N LEU A 593 55.76 -8.88 -7.00
CA LEU A 593 56.80 -8.05 -6.39
C LEU A 593 56.63 -6.57 -6.77
N GLU A 594 56.25 -6.27 -8.02
CA GLU A 594 56.02 -4.92 -8.56
C GLU A 594 54.86 -4.16 -7.87
N TRP A 595 53.99 -4.88 -7.12
CA TRP A 595 52.82 -4.30 -6.44
C TRP A 595 52.77 -4.54 -4.92
N VAL A 596 53.24 -5.70 -4.43
CA VAL A 596 53.08 -6.18 -3.03
C VAL A 596 54.37 -6.08 -2.19
N PHE A 597 55.53 -6.36 -2.79
CA PHE A 597 56.79 -6.61 -2.04
C PHE A 597 57.76 -5.44 -2.03
N ARG A 598 57.75 -4.59 -3.07
CA ARG A 598 58.31 -3.24 -3.00
C ARG A 598 57.29 -2.28 -3.60
N SER A 599 56.94 -1.23 -2.88
CA SER A 599 55.93 -0.25 -3.30
C SER A 599 56.42 0.70 -4.41
N VAL A 600 57.27 0.24 -5.34
CA VAL A 600 58.00 1.04 -6.34
C VAL A 600 57.11 2.00 -7.12
N ASN A 601 55.93 1.55 -7.53
CA ASN A 601 54.96 2.33 -8.32
C ASN A 601 54.04 3.22 -7.46
N ASP A 602 54.18 3.25 -6.14
CA ASP A 602 53.46 4.16 -5.24
C ASP A 602 54.10 5.56 -5.24
N VAL A 603 53.30 6.63 -5.10
CA VAL A 603 53.76 8.02 -5.30
C VAL A 603 55.02 8.35 -4.48
N LEU A 604 55.07 7.93 -3.21
CA LEU A 604 56.17 8.27 -2.31
C LEU A 604 57.47 7.52 -2.63
N GLN A 605 57.39 6.30 -3.20
CA GLN A 605 58.56 5.55 -3.64
C GLN A 605 59.04 6.00 -5.03
N LEU A 606 58.13 6.39 -5.94
CA LEU A 606 58.50 7.08 -7.17
C LEU A 606 59.22 8.41 -6.87
N GLN A 607 58.74 9.16 -5.87
CA GLN A 607 59.43 10.36 -5.39
C GLN A 607 60.81 10.04 -4.81
N ARG A 608 60.92 9.04 -3.92
CA ARG A 608 62.22 8.60 -3.36
C ARG A 608 63.20 8.25 -4.48
N LEU A 609 62.82 7.39 -5.42
CA LEU A 609 63.72 6.95 -6.50
C LEU A 609 64.22 8.12 -7.35
N ALA A 610 63.35 9.10 -7.64
CA ALA A 610 63.76 10.32 -8.35
C ALA A 610 64.76 11.22 -7.56
N HIS A 611 64.87 11.06 -6.25
CA HIS A 611 65.87 11.73 -5.40
C HIS A 611 67.13 10.87 -5.19
N GLU A 612 66.95 9.55 -5.11
CA GLU A 612 68.02 8.55 -4.94
C GLU A 612 68.92 8.47 -6.21
N GLU A 613 68.33 8.58 -7.41
CA GLU A 613 69.06 8.74 -8.68
C GLU A 613 69.83 10.08 -8.79
N LEU A 614 69.46 11.10 -7.99
CA LEU A 614 70.23 12.33 -7.84
C LEU A 614 71.29 12.24 -6.72
N GLY A 615 71.39 11.11 -6.03
CA GLY A 615 72.28 10.89 -4.88
C GLY A 615 71.85 11.60 -3.60
N ILE A 616 70.58 12.02 -3.49
CA ILE A 616 70.10 12.86 -2.37
C ILE A 616 69.35 12.03 -1.32
N GLY A 617 69.91 12.04 -0.10
CA GLY A 617 69.28 11.56 1.13
C GLY A 617 69.54 10.10 1.45
N GLU A 618 69.87 9.81 2.71
CA GLU A 618 69.92 8.43 3.21
C GLU A 618 68.49 7.93 3.50
N TRP A 619 67.92 7.23 2.52
CA TRP A 619 66.58 6.68 2.60
C TRP A 619 66.54 5.37 3.39
N LYS A 620 65.82 5.40 4.51
CA LYS A 620 65.50 4.26 5.37
C LYS A 620 64.12 3.70 4.99
N ASP A 621 63.86 2.46 5.37
CA ASP A 621 62.59 1.77 5.11
C ASP A 621 62.17 1.71 3.62
N GLY A 622 63.12 1.67 2.69
CA GLY A 622 62.91 1.65 1.23
C GLY A 622 62.14 0.46 0.63
N THR A 623 61.56 -0.41 1.47
CA THR A 623 60.62 -1.49 1.08
C THR A 623 59.23 -1.36 1.72
N LYS A 624 59.02 -0.38 2.61
CA LYS A 624 57.70 -0.07 3.20
C LYS A 624 56.92 0.87 2.26
N LEU A 625 55.63 1.09 2.55
CA LEU A 625 54.79 2.02 1.79
C LEU A 625 55.31 3.47 1.88
N ILE A 626 55.66 3.92 3.09
CA ILE A 626 56.22 5.24 3.34
C ILE A 626 57.73 5.09 3.59
N PRO A 627 58.61 5.54 2.68
CA PRO A 627 60.04 5.65 2.95
C PRO A 627 60.33 6.86 3.86
N THR A 628 61.42 6.80 4.61
CA THR A 628 61.83 7.87 5.54
C THR A 628 63.29 8.26 5.33
N THR A 629 63.69 9.46 5.74
CA THR A 629 65.09 9.93 5.69
C THR A 629 65.71 10.01 7.09
N ALA A 630 67.00 10.34 7.18
CA ALA A 630 67.56 10.87 8.42
C ALA A 630 66.93 12.24 8.78
N GLU A 631 66.95 12.58 10.06
CA GLU A 631 66.42 13.85 10.58
C GLU A 631 67.13 15.05 9.93
N ASN A 632 66.37 16.10 9.58
CA ASN A 632 66.84 17.30 8.88
C ASN A 632 67.53 17.09 7.51
N THR A 633 67.28 15.96 6.83
CA THR A 633 67.74 15.75 5.44
C THR A 633 67.02 16.71 4.48
N LEU A 634 67.77 17.56 3.79
CA LEU A 634 67.25 18.38 2.68
C LEU A 634 67.10 17.56 1.40
N LEU A 635 66.06 17.87 0.61
CA LEU A 635 65.72 17.19 -0.65
C LEU A 635 65.91 18.10 -1.87
N ALA A 636 65.80 17.53 -3.07
CA ALA A 636 65.92 18.27 -4.33
C ALA A 636 64.87 19.37 -4.45
N VAL A 637 65.26 20.49 -5.05
CA VAL A 637 64.34 21.58 -5.42
C VAL A 637 63.99 21.43 -6.90
N LEU A 638 62.81 21.91 -7.31
CA LEU A 638 62.41 21.95 -8.72
C LEU A 638 63.10 23.14 -9.42
N ASP A 639 64.06 22.85 -10.31
CA ASP A 639 64.66 23.83 -11.21
C ASP A 639 63.72 24.05 -12.41
N ALA A 640 63.09 25.23 -12.43
CA ALA A 640 62.16 25.68 -13.46
C ALA A 640 62.81 26.65 -14.47
N SER A 641 64.15 26.71 -14.54
CA SER A 641 64.88 27.60 -15.45
C SER A 641 64.60 27.32 -16.94
N ASP A 642 64.19 26.09 -17.27
CA ASP A 642 63.53 25.74 -18.53
C ASP A 642 62.05 25.42 -18.27
N PRO A 643 61.10 26.31 -18.60
CA PRO A 643 59.67 26.08 -18.42
C PRO A 643 59.08 24.94 -19.28
N GLN A 644 59.78 24.50 -20.34
CA GLN A 644 59.35 23.38 -21.19
C GLN A 644 59.92 22.04 -20.70
N HIS A 645 60.98 22.06 -19.89
CA HIS A 645 61.64 20.86 -19.38
C HIS A 645 62.16 21.03 -17.93
N PRO A 646 61.27 21.27 -16.94
CA PRO A 646 61.65 21.42 -15.54
C PRO A 646 62.25 20.12 -15.00
N ARG A 647 63.28 20.25 -14.14
CA ARG A 647 64.03 19.12 -13.57
C ARG A 647 64.15 19.24 -12.06
N LEU A 648 64.30 18.11 -11.37
CA LEU A 648 64.78 18.11 -9.99
C LEU A 648 66.28 18.40 -9.97
N ARG A 649 66.70 19.23 -9.02
CA ARG A 649 68.08 19.69 -8.85
C ARG A 649 68.56 19.43 -7.43
N ALA A 650 69.73 18.81 -7.31
CA ALA A 650 70.54 18.91 -6.12
C ALA A 650 71.12 20.33 -6.04
N ASP A 651 70.67 21.13 -5.09
CA ASP A 651 71.52 22.26 -4.68
C ASP A 651 72.71 21.70 -3.89
N PRO A 652 73.93 22.20 -4.12
CA PRO A 652 75.10 21.73 -3.40
C PRO A 652 74.91 21.98 -1.91
N ALA A 653 75.14 20.95 -1.08
CA ALA A 653 75.05 21.08 0.36
C ALA A 653 75.91 22.28 0.81
N PRO A 654 75.34 23.23 1.59
CA PRO A 654 76.05 24.47 1.94
C PRO A 654 77.35 24.11 2.64
N SER A 655 78.46 24.72 2.20
CA SER A 655 79.74 24.41 2.83
C SER A 655 79.71 24.86 4.29
N MET A 656 80.51 24.22 5.14
CA MET A 656 80.56 24.60 6.56
C MET A 656 81.08 26.04 6.78
N ALA A 657 81.55 26.72 5.72
CA ALA A 657 81.88 28.15 5.73
C ALA A 657 80.64 29.06 5.48
N ASP A 658 79.64 28.61 4.74
CA ASP A 658 78.47 29.43 4.37
C ASP A 658 77.49 29.59 5.53
N LEU A 659 77.29 28.51 6.30
CA LEU A 659 76.56 28.55 7.58
C LEU A 659 77.22 29.47 8.63
N ARG A 660 78.51 29.82 8.47
CA ARG A 660 79.18 30.84 9.31
C ARG A 660 79.04 32.27 8.77
N LYS A 661 78.79 32.47 7.47
CA LYS A 661 78.65 33.81 6.88
C LYS A 661 77.26 34.42 7.04
N SER A 662 76.21 33.59 7.12
CA SER A 662 74.85 34.07 7.46
C SER A 662 74.69 34.50 8.94
N GLY A 663 75.72 34.34 9.78
CA GLY A 663 75.63 34.50 11.24
C GLY A 663 75.85 35.91 11.79
N THR A 664 76.45 36.85 11.05
CA THR A 664 76.87 38.16 11.60
C THR A 664 76.88 39.33 10.60
N SER A 665 75.72 39.75 10.07
CA SER A 665 75.48 41.16 9.67
C SER A 665 74.06 41.45 9.14
N PHE A 666 73.16 41.95 9.99
CA PHE A 666 72.44 43.20 9.70
C PHE A 666 71.72 43.76 10.94
N SER A 667 72.21 44.87 11.47
CA SER A 667 71.49 45.71 12.43
C SER A 667 70.95 46.94 11.71
N SER A 668 69.64 47.20 11.85
CA SER A 668 68.98 48.52 11.80
C SER A 668 69.43 49.56 10.75
N SER A 669 68.52 49.92 9.83
CA SER A 669 68.16 51.34 9.60
C SER A 669 66.93 51.49 8.68
N THR A 670 66.31 52.66 8.74
CA THR A 670 65.04 53.02 8.06
C THR A 670 65.21 54.18 7.08
N GLY A 671 64.55 54.11 5.91
CA GLY A 671 64.31 55.22 4.97
C GLY A 671 63.50 54.68 3.78
N TRP A 672 62.39 55.27 3.28
CA TRP A 672 62.22 56.62 2.70
C TRP A 672 63.13 56.85 1.48
N SER A 673 62.67 57.24 0.29
CA SER A 673 61.30 57.42 -0.28
C SER A 673 61.42 57.47 -1.83
N ALA A 674 60.40 57.58 -2.70
CA ALA A 674 58.95 57.83 -2.58
C ALA A 674 58.18 56.91 -3.61
N THR A 675 57.08 57.20 -4.34
CA THR A 675 56.35 58.43 -4.73
C THR A 675 54.86 58.18 -5.03
N ARG A 676 53.99 59.06 -4.50
CA ARG A 676 52.75 59.70 -5.07
C ARG A 676 52.20 59.15 -6.42
N VAL A 677 50.89 58.95 -6.62
CA VAL A 677 49.83 60.00 -6.70
C VAL A 677 48.38 59.46 -6.51
N ARG A 678 47.62 60.09 -5.58
CA ARG A 678 46.14 60.34 -5.49
C ARG A 678 45.14 59.16 -5.53
N ASP A 679 43.95 59.22 -4.89
CA ASP A 679 43.30 60.16 -3.92
C ASP A 679 42.47 59.30 -2.92
N ARG A 680 42.29 59.61 -1.61
CA ARG A 680 41.30 60.53 -0.95
C ARG A 680 39.82 60.22 -1.29
N GLU A 681 38.84 60.36 -0.37
CA GLU A 681 38.76 60.86 1.04
C GLU A 681 38.57 59.67 2.04
N LEU A 682 38.97 59.70 3.33
CA LEU A 682 38.36 60.33 4.54
C LEU A 682 36.87 59.97 4.78
N ASP A 683 36.38 59.68 6.00
CA ASP A 683 36.95 59.76 7.37
C ASP A 683 36.27 58.68 8.29
N ARG A 684 36.94 58.05 9.27
CA ARG A 684 36.94 58.34 10.74
C ARG A 684 35.58 58.21 11.50
N ASP A 685 35.53 57.85 12.78
CA ASP A 685 36.59 57.46 13.74
C ASP A 685 36.06 56.57 14.89
N SER A 686 36.95 55.76 15.50
CA SER A 686 36.97 55.37 16.93
C SER A 686 35.77 54.60 17.57
N SER A 687 35.91 53.93 18.73
CA SER A 687 37.03 53.13 19.30
C SER A 687 36.58 52.34 20.54
N SER A 688 37.14 51.13 20.75
CA SER A 688 37.17 50.39 22.03
C SER A 688 35.80 49.91 22.60
N SER A 689 35.71 49.05 23.63
CA SER A 689 36.71 48.22 24.34
C SER A 689 36.09 46.94 24.91
N THR A 690 36.96 46.00 25.34
CA THR A 690 36.69 44.69 25.95
C THR A 690 35.93 44.71 27.29
N LEU A 691 35.13 43.66 27.59
CA LEU A 691 35.33 42.79 28.78
C LEU A 691 34.53 41.45 28.73
N ASN A 692 34.30 40.78 29.87
CA ASN A 692 34.20 39.30 29.99
C ASN A 692 33.21 38.80 31.09
N LYS A 693 32.62 37.59 30.92
CA LYS A 693 32.04 36.63 31.92
C LYS A 693 30.70 36.84 32.71
N HIS A 694 29.77 35.86 32.55
CA HIS A 694 28.86 35.19 33.55
C HIS A 694 27.82 36.04 34.37
N PRO A 695 26.87 35.48 35.20
CA PRO A 695 26.48 34.08 35.57
C PRO A 695 24.93 33.76 35.48
N LEU A 696 24.41 32.82 36.30
CA LEU A 696 23.02 32.26 36.37
C LEU A 696 22.03 33.06 37.27
N TYR A 697 20.70 32.75 37.21
CA TYR A 697 19.86 32.30 38.37
C TYR A 697 18.45 31.75 37.97
N ASP A 698 17.70 31.18 38.93
CA ASP A 698 16.45 30.38 38.81
C ASP A 698 15.10 31.15 38.80
N VAL A 699 13.94 30.44 38.65
CA VAL A 699 12.70 30.53 39.49
C VAL A 699 11.54 29.60 39.00
N LEU A 700 10.60 29.25 39.90
CA LEU A 700 9.37 28.40 39.79
C LEU A 700 8.13 29.21 40.31
N PRO A 701 6.84 28.74 40.38
CA PRO A 701 6.15 27.52 39.90
C PRO A 701 4.73 27.80 39.26
N LEU A 702 3.84 26.78 39.27
CA LEU A 702 2.35 26.80 39.34
C LEU A 702 1.48 26.54 38.07
N SER A 703 0.32 25.90 38.33
CA SER A 703 -0.74 25.50 37.39
C SER A 703 -2.03 26.32 37.60
N PRO A 704 -3.05 26.13 36.76
CA PRO A 704 -4.33 25.66 37.34
C PRO A 704 -5.05 24.56 36.52
N THR A 705 -6.05 23.94 37.15
CA THR A 705 -6.88 22.83 36.62
C THR A 705 -8.27 23.30 36.14
N LEU A 706 -8.92 22.52 35.26
CA LEU A 706 -10.35 22.64 34.93
C LEU A 706 -11.05 21.25 35.00
N PRO A 707 -12.38 21.20 35.22
CA PRO A 707 -13.03 20.01 35.81
C PRO A 707 -13.75 19.06 34.82
N PRO A 708 -14.01 17.80 35.21
CA PRO A 708 -14.89 16.88 34.49
C PRO A 708 -16.38 17.12 34.81
N ILE A 709 -17.26 16.79 33.85
CA ILE A 709 -18.73 16.80 34.01
C ILE A 709 -19.26 15.36 34.05
N VAL A 710 -20.18 15.07 34.98
CA VAL A 710 -20.79 13.75 35.17
C VAL A 710 -22.32 13.86 35.01
N PRO A 711 -22.96 13.07 34.13
CA PRO A 711 -24.42 12.91 34.12
C PRO A 711 -24.87 11.97 35.25
N SER A 712 -25.92 12.37 35.99
CA SER A 712 -26.51 11.58 37.07
C SER A 712 -27.60 10.61 36.57
N TRP A 713 -27.90 9.59 37.37
CA TRP A 713 -28.98 8.62 37.10
C TRP A 713 -30.34 9.12 37.59
N GLN A 714 -31.39 8.96 36.79
CA GLN A 714 -32.79 8.97 37.23
C GLN A 714 -33.57 7.85 36.55
N ARG A 715 -34.50 7.23 37.31
CA ARG A 715 -35.49 6.26 36.80
C ARG A 715 -36.81 6.97 36.52
N PRO A 716 -37.47 6.64 35.40
CA PRO A 716 -38.73 5.89 35.45
C PRO A 716 -38.59 4.58 34.66
N GLY A 717 -39.51 3.62 34.65
CA GLY A 717 -40.84 3.46 35.26
C GLY A 717 -41.48 2.23 34.58
N GLU A 718 -42.30 1.45 35.29
CA GLU A 718 -42.75 0.14 34.76
C GLU A 718 -43.83 0.29 33.67
N GLY A 719 -43.70 -0.46 32.56
CA GLY A 719 -44.69 -0.44 31.48
C GLY A 719 -44.31 -1.18 30.20
N LEU A 720 -44.77 -2.43 30.07
CA LEU A 720 -45.09 -3.16 28.83
C LEU A 720 -44.06 -3.12 27.67
N ALA A 721 -43.18 -4.13 27.60
CA ALA A 721 -42.38 -4.45 26.42
C ALA A 721 -41.94 -5.93 26.35
N GLU A 722 -42.89 -6.87 26.49
CA GLU A 722 -42.64 -8.29 26.21
C GLU A 722 -42.82 -8.63 24.71
N ASP A 723 -42.28 -9.78 24.28
CA ASP A 723 -42.42 -10.37 22.94
C ASP A 723 -41.97 -9.58 21.70
N CYS A 724 -40.65 -9.38 21.60
CA CYS A 724 -39.95 -9.32 20.31
C CYS A 724 -38.52 -9.93 20.39
N ILE A 725 -38.42 -11.20 20.81
CA ILE A 725 -37.14 -11.93 20.83
C ILE A 725 -36.74 -12.31 19.38
N SER A 726 -35.69 -11.68 18.85
CA SER A 726 -35.00 -12.14 17.65
C SER A 726 -34.18 -13.40 17.96
N GLN A 727 -34.63 -14.57 17.47
CA GLN A 727 -34.09 -15.86 17.90
C GLN A 727 -32.67 -16.21 17.39
N SER A 728 -32.00 -15.34 16.62
CA SER A 728 -30.52 -15.39 16.45
C SER A 728 -29.80 -15.44 17.81
N SER A 729 -30.36 -14.73 18.79
CA SER A 729 -30.00 -14.76 20.21
C SER A 729 -29.79 -16.18 20.75
N VAL A 730 -30.63 -17.15 20.38
CA VAL A 730 -30.58 -18.52 20.91
C VAL A 730 -29.38 -19.30 20.36
N GLU A 731 -29.10 -19.19 19.06
CA GLU A 731 -28.02 -19.92 18.41
C GLU A 731 -26.64 -19.36 18.80
N THR A 732 -26.48 -18.03 18.77
CA THR A 732 -25.25 -17.37 19.23
C THR A 732 -25.01 -17.64 20.72
N GLN A 733 -26.05 -17.66 21.57
CA GLN A 733 -25.92 -18.09 22.96
C GLN A 733 -25.62 -19.58 23.12
N SER A 734 -26.09 -20.46 22.24
CA SER A 734 -25.78 -21.90 22.30
C SER A 734 -24.29 -22.17 22.07
N LEU A 735 -23.69 -21.50 21.08
CA LEU A 735 -22.26 -21.59 20.77
C LEU A 735 -21.42 -20.93 21.88
N LEU A 736 -21.88 -19.81 22.45
CA LEU A 736 -21.24 -19.18 23.61
C LEU A 736 -21.36 -20.03 24.89
N ARG A 737 -22.45 -20.78 25.08
CA ARG A 737 -22.59 -21.76 26.19
C ARG A 737 -21.65 -22.94 26.02
N ALA A 738 -21.58 -23.55 24.83
CA ALA A 738 -20.62 -24.63 24.56
C ALA A 738 -19.17 -24.16 24.83
N ARG A 739 -18.86 -22.90 24.48
CA ARG A 739 -17.60 -22.24 24.81
C ARG A 739 -17.40 -22.04 26.32
N GLN A 740 -18.41 -21.60 27.08
CA GLN A 740 -18.34 -21.47 28.54
C GLN A 740 -18.19 -22.82 29.27
N GLU A 741 -18.78 -23.90 28.76
CA GLU A 741 -18.65 -25.23 29.35
C GLU A 741 -17.26 -25.83 29.12
N SER A 742 -16.64 -25.55 27.96
CA SER A 742 -15.23 -25.90 27.68
C SER A 742 -14.20 -25.20 28.60
N LEU A 743 -14.60 -24.12 29.28
CA LEU A 743 -13.76 -23.33 30.19
C LEU A 743 -13.88 -23.74 31.67
N ARG A 744 -14.71 -24.74 32.00
CA ARG A 744 -14.77 -25.27 33.37
C ARG A 744 -13.55 -26.18 33.62
N PRO A 745 -12.74 -25.94 34.68
CA PRO A 745 -11.73 -26.91 35.08
C PRO A 745 -12.41 -28.21 35.50
N ARG A 746 -11.88 -29.36 35.06
CA ARG A 746 -12.30 -30.66 35.60
C ARG A 746 -12.01 -30.66 37.10
N LYS A 747 -12.97 -31.14 37.90
CA LYS A 747 -12.69 -31.48 39.31
C LYS A 747 -11.63 -32.59 39.34
N PRO A 748 -10.74 -32.62 40.34
CA PRO A 748 -9.98 -33.83 40.63
C PRO A 748 -10.95 -34.93 41.11
N ASP A 749 -10.71 -36.16 40.69
CA ASP A 749 -11.42 -37.33 41.20
C ASP A 749 -10.90 -37.69 42.61
N HIS A 750 -11.80 -38.14 43.48
CA HIS A 750 -11.55 -38.61 44.85
C HIS A 750 -12.42 -39.85 45.12
#